data_AF-A0AA39P5Y1-F1
#
_entry.id   AF-A0AA39P5Y1-F1
#
_cell.length_a   1.000
_cell.length_b   1.000
_cell.length_c   1.000
_cell.angle_alpha   90.00
_cell.angle_beta   90.00
_cell.angle_gamma   90.00
#
_symmetry.space_group_name_H-M   'P 1'
#
loop_
_entity.id
_entity.type
_entity.pdbx_description
1 polymer ?
#
loop_
_entity_poly.entity_id
_entity_poly.type
_entity_poly.pdbx_seq_one_letter_code
_entity_poly.pdbx_strand_id
1 'polypeptide(L)'
;MNASQMATFARTVSACLSRGHRARFSTATLAYRNAPLDIHPEIQEALATNKPVVALETTLVTHGFPYPTNYDLASDLEEIVRSTGSVPATIGIIGGRVKIGLEKSELERLADRARNPSVVKVSRRDIAPTIGARMDGGTTCSATLIFAALAGIKVFATGGLGGVHRGGQDSMDISADLSELTRCPVGLVSSGVKSILDIGRTLEYLETLGVPVVTYGKSREFPAFFSRSSGFQVPWNVDNPAAAAKLLHTQWQLGMDNGILIAAPIPEEHEKIGSSIQKAVDQAVRESEENGMSKRGKEVTPWLLSRIVELTGGDSLISNVALLKNTALIGGEIAVQYQKLLSEPTTPASSPDNKSAEQPSKRHDDPFVPAQLAVVGSSAIDITAQANKGSDPNLATHSTVPGSVEMSLGGVARNIAEASHRVIRNSNSTLLLSPIGDDAFGRLLEDETRSMGMRSDGLVKTNLKTSVCNMFVDAEGHLLTGVADMGITEAFDETTVLEHLRKHKPAIVAFDGNLSSVSIESVVQFCYSEGINIDITVFSEPTSITKSTAILPSIQERITGMDPTVSPITFASPNLLELAQIYRVAREELYDLMAHPMWWKIVDSMALGQQYRTDLERLARKAVSTVDPSKGDLSFLVEKGIASMAVNLLPFIQHLVIKCGNLGVIVAMRKHDDDLSKGSAWEQGHVRSDRRIVAQGKWGHFVVLQHFPPLPVDNIANVTGAGDSFVGSFLAHLLRQPGSMDDPKLLESIIDTAQRAAVLTLGSQRAVSPALSDL
;
A
#
# COMPACT_ATOMS: atom_id res chain seq x y z
N MET A 1 -8.09 -34.74 12.99
CA MET A 1 -8.66 -33.73 13.91
C MET A 1 -10.17 -33.71 13.71
N ASN A 2 -10.97 -33.73 14.78
CA ASN A 2 -12.44 -33.74 14.68
C ASN A 2 -13.01 -32.31 14.55
N ALA A 3 -14.25 -32.20 14.05
CA ALA A 3 -14.91 -30.95 13.67
C ALA A 3 -14.93 -29.85 14.76
N SER A 4 -14.91 -30.19 16.06
CA SER A 4 -14.84 -29.18 17.13
C SER A 4 -13.43 -28.57 17.31
N GLN A 5 -12.37 -29.29 16.92
CA GLN A 5 -11.01 -28.75 16.86
C GLN A 5 -10.85 -27.80 15.66
N MET A 6 -11.50 -28.10 14.51
CA MET A 6 -11.53 -27.20 13.35
C MET A 6 -12.31 -25.90 13.61
N ALA A 7 -13.43 -25.97 14.36
CA ALA A 7 -14.20 -24.77 14.71
C ALA A 7 -13.45 -23.84 15.68
N THR A 8 -12.63 -24.40 16.57
CA THR A 8 -11.79 -23.63 17.49
C THR A 8 -10.58 -23.02 16.75
N PHE A 9 -10.03 -23.73 15.76
CA PHE A 9 -8.99 -23.22 14.87
C PHE A 9 -9.51 -22.11 13.94
N ALA A 10 -10.70 -22.29 13.34
CA ALA A 10 -11.32 -21.32 12.44
C ALA A 10 -11.74 -20.01 13.15
N ARG A 11 -12.18 -20.08 14.41
CA ARG A 11 -12.45 -18.89 15.23
C ARG A 11 -11.18 -18.12 15.61
N THR A 12 -10.05 -18.82 15.76
CA THR A 12 -8.76 -18.18 16.06
C THR A 12 -8.16 -17.53 14.80
N VAL A 13 -8.40 -18.10 13.62
CA VAL A 13 -7.94 -17.56 12.32
C VAL A 13 -8.81 -16.39 11.83
N SER A 14 -10.13 -16.44 12.01
CA SER A 14 -11.05 -15.37 11.56
C SER A 14 -10.89 -14.06 12.37
N ALA A 15 -10.44 -14.13 13.62
CA ALA A 15 -10.12 -12.96 14.44
C ALA A 15 -8.81 -12.24 14.02
N CYS A 16 -7.94 -12.90 13.24
CA CYS A 16 -6.69 -12.32 12.71
C CYS A 16 -6.86 -11.59 11.37
N LEU A 17 -7.95 -11.85 10.63
CA LEU A 17 -8.10 -11.37 9.23
C LEU A 17 -8.85 -10.05 9.09
N SER A 18 -9.46 -9.54 10.17
CA SER A 18 -10.20 -8.25 10.17
C SER A 18 -9.39 -7.05 10.70
N ARG A 19 -8.10 -7.23 11.01
CA ARG A 19 -7.21 -6.17 11.53
C ARG A 19 -5.84 -6.26 10.89
N GLY A 20 -5.61 -5.50 9.82
CA GLY A 20 -4.37 -5.62 9.04
C GLY A 20 -3.89 -4.36 8.31
N HIS A 21 -4.24 -3.16 8.79
CA HIS A 21 -3.35 -2.03 8.57
C HIS A 21 -2.12 -2.22 9.47
N ARG A 22 -0.93 -2.08 8.87
CA ARG A 22 0.39 -2.00 9.53
C ARG A 22 0.83 -3.31 10.17
N ALA A 23 1.89 -3.91 9.61
CA ALA A 23 3.15 -4.07 10.34
C ALA A 23 4.09 -5.04 9.59
N ARG A 24 5.33 -4.60 9.35
CA ARG A 24 6.52 -5.50 9.25
C ARG A 24 6.71 -6.38 10.50
N PHE A 25 5.82 -6.24 11.46
CA PHE A 25 5.90 -6.62 12.85
C PHE A 25 4.55 -7.15 13.37
N SER A 26 3.79 -7.87 12.54
CA SER A 26 2.51 -8.47 12.95
C SER A 26 2.72 -9.90 13.45
N THR A 27 2.33 -10.16 14.70
CA THR A 27 2.33 -11.50 15.30
C THR A 27 1.39 -12.45 14.56
N ALA A 28 0.32 -11.94 13.93
CA ALA A 28 -0.61 -12.72 13.10
C ALA A 28 0.06 -13.24 11.82
N THR A 29 0.89 -12.42 11.16
CA THR A 29 1.68 -12.82 9.98
C THR A 29 2.73 -13.86 10.34
N LEU A 30 3.35 -13.74 11.51
CA LEU A 30 4.32 -14.72 12.03
C LEU A 30 3.65 -16.05 12.39
N ALA A 31 2.48 -16.01 13.04
CA ALA A 31 1.69 -17.20 13.34
C ALA A 31 1.26 -17.94 12.07
N TYR A 32 0.82 -17.21 11.04
CA TYR A 32 0.49 -17.78 9.73
C TYR A 32 1.68 -18.47 9.04
N ARG A 33 2.89 -17.91 9.19
CA ARG A 33 4.14 -18.49 8.67
C ARG A 33 4.72 -19.60 9.56
N ASN A 34 4.04 -20.01 10.63
CA ASN A 34 4.57 -20.90 11.67
C ASN A 34 5.97 -20.47 12.17
N ALA A 35 6.20 -19.16 12.29
CA ALA A 35 7.47 -18.65 12.78
C ALA A 35 7.74 -19.19 14.19
N PRO A 36 8.99 -19.57 14.52
CA PRO A 36 9.34 -20.14 15.81
C PRO A 36 9.47 -19.03 16.87
N LEU A 37 8.33 -18.40 17.20
CA LEU A 37 8.20 -17.30 18.15
C LEU A 37 7.06 -17.59 19.12
N ASP A 38 7.35 -17.47 20.41
CA ASP A 38 6.43 -17.67 21.51
C ASP A 38 6.35 -16.38 22.33
N ILE A 39 5.13 -15.90 22.59
CA ILE A 39 4.87 -14.74 23.45
C ILE A 39 4.29 -15.25 24.77
N HIS A 40 4.90 -14.84 25.88
CA HIS A 40 4.44 -15.23 27.21
C HIS A 40 2.99 -14.73 27.43
N PRO A 41 2.10 -15.54 28.05
CA PRO A 41 0.69 -15.20 28.21
C PRO A 41 0.45 -13.84 28.88
N GLU A 42 1.27 -13.48 29.88
CA GLU A 42 1.18 -12.19 30.57
C GLU A 42 1.39 -11.00 29.61
N ILE A 43 2.33 -11.12 28.68
CA ILE A 43 2.65 -10.07 27.71
C ILE A 43 1.56 -10.03 26.64
N GLN A 44 1.07 -11.19 26.21
CA GLN A 44 -0.05 -11.26 25.26
C GLN A 44 -1.30 -10.58 25.83
N GLU A 45 -1.63 -10.83 27.11
CA GLU A 45 -2.72 -10.14 27.81
C GLU A 45 -2.45 -8.64 27.91
N ALA A 46 -1.23 -8.24 28.29
CA ALA A 46 -0.86 -6.84 28.42
C ALA A 46 -1.05 -6.07 27.10
N LEU A 47 -0.56 -6.62 25.99
CA LEU A 47 -0.72 -6.04 24.66
C LEU A 47 -2.19 -6.00 24.23
N ALA A 48 -2.97 -7.05 24.50
CA ALA A 48 -4.39 -7.11 24.14
C ALA A 48 -5.26 -6.13 24.96
N THR A 49 -4.83 -5.79 26.18
CA THR A 49 -5.55 -4.90 27.11
C THR A 49 -4.94 -3.50 27.19
N ASN A 50 -4.03 -3.15 26.28
CA ASN A 50 -3.30 -1.86 26.26
C ASN A 50 -2.58 -1.53 27.57
N LYS A 51 -2.15 -2.55 28.34
CA LYS A 51 -1.23 -2.35 29.46
C LYS A 51 0.18 -2.02 28.91
N PRO A 52 0.96 -1.17 29.60
CA PRO A 52 2.28 -0.81 29.14
C PRO A 52 3.25 -2.00 29.26
N VAL A 53 4.08 -2.20 28.23
CA VAL A 53 5.05 -3.31 28.14
C VAL A 53 6.43 -2.74 27.83
N VAL A 54 7.45 -3.25 28.52
CA VAL A 54 8.86 -2.87 28.30
C VAL A 54 9.67 -4.10 27.94
N ALA A 55 10.33 -4.08 26.79
CA ALA A 55 11.26 -5.14 26.41
C ALA A 55 12.57 -5.03 27.21
N LEU A 56 13.20 -6.18 27.48
CA LEU A 56 14.53 -6.31 28.10
C LEU A 56 15.37 -7.32 27.29
N GLU A 57 16.67 -7.06 27.11
CA GLU A 57 17.57 -7.94 26.37
C GLU A 57 18.18 -9.05 27.24
N THR A 58 18.73 -10.10 26.61
CA THR A 58 19.37 -11.23 27.31
C THR A 58 20.86 -11.37 27.03
N THR A 59 21.46 -10.53 26.19
CA THR A 59 22.92 -10.48 26.03
C THR A 59 23.61 -10.05 27.33
N LEU A 60 23.04 -9.09 28.07
CA LEU A 60 23.56 -8.76 29.40
C LEU A 60 23.54 -9.95 30.36
N VAL A 61 22.51 -10.81 30.27
CA VAL A 61 22.35 -11.99 31.12
C VAL A 61 23.37 -13.06 30.77
N THR A 62 23.57 -13.30 29.48
CA THR A 62 24.42 -14.39 28.98
C THR A 62 25.90 -14.00 28.89
N HIS A 63 26.23 -12.75 28.55
CA HIS A 63 27.59 -12.32 28.22
C HIS A 63 28.02 -11.03 28.94
N GLY A 64 27.14 -10.39 29.73
CA GLY A 64 27.42 -9.13 30.41
C GLY A 64 27.85 -9.28 31.87
N PHE A 65 27.29 -10.26 32.59
CA PHE A 65 27.55 -10.48 34.02
C PHE A 65 27.81 -11.97 34.32
N PRO A 66 28.57 -12.29 35.38
CA PRO A 66 28.75 -13.66 35.84
C PRO A 66 27.50 -14.18 36.57
N TYR A 67 27.33 -15.50 36.61
CA TYR A 67 26.31 -16.17 37.42
C TYR A 67 26.72 -16.23 38.89
N PRO A 68 25.80 -16.03 39.87
CA PRO A 68 24.35 -15.80 39.73
C PRO A 68 23.95 -14.33 39.54
N THR A 69 24.88 -13.38 39.62
CA THR A 69 24.59 -11.94 39.54
C THR A 69 23.81 -11.54 38.28
N ASN A 70 24.06 -12.20 37.16
CA ASN A 70 23.32 -12.01 35.91
C ASN A 70 21.83 -12.38 36.00
N TYR A 71 21.50 -13.45 36.71
CA TYR A 71 20.13 -13.93 36.94
C TYR A 71 19.39 -13.00 37.92
N ASP A 72 20.05 -12.68 39.03
CA ASP A 72 19.50 -11.79 40.06
C ASP A 72 19.22 -10.41 39.47
N LEU A 73 20.16 -9.87 38.71
CA LEU A 73 19.99 -8.59 38.03
C LEU A 73 18.85 -8.62 37.02
N ALA A 74 18.74 -9.66 36.19
CA ALA A 74 17.62 -9.77 35.26
C ALA A 74 16.27 -9.78 35.98
N SER A 75 16.18 -10.51 37.09
CA SER A 75 14.97 -10.55 37.94
C SER A 75 14.67 -9.18 38.57
N ASP A 76 15.68 -8.50 39.10
CA ASP A 76 15.55 -7.14 39.65
C ASP A 76 15.01 -6.14 38.59
N LEU A 77 15.49 -6.24 37.34
CA LEU A 77 15.02 -5.37 36.26
C LEU A 77 13.56 -5.64 35.91
N GLU A 78 13.13 -6.91 35.92
CA GLU A 78 11.71 -7.26 35.76
C GLU A 78 10.86 -6.66 36.88
N GLU A 79 11.31 -6.74 38.14
CA GLU A 79 10.61 -6.16 39.28
C GLU A 79 10.52 -4.63 39.22
N ILE A 80 11.58 -3.95 38.77
CA ILE A 80 11.58 -2.50 38.60
C ILE A 80 10.56 -2.08 37.53
N VAL A 81 10.52 -2.76 36.39
CA VAL A 81 9.50 -2.49 35.35
C VAL A 81 8.09 -2.71 35.91
N ARG A 82 7.89 -3.77 36.70
CA ARG A 82 6.59 -4.03 37.37
C ARG A 82 6.20 -2.92 38.33
N SER A 83 7.17 -2.36 39.06
CA SER A 83 6.91 -1.29 40.03
C SER A 83 6.36 0.00 39.39
N THR A 84 6.60 0.24 38.10
CA THR A 84 6.01 1.37 37.38
C THR A 84 4.57 1.13 36.92
N GLY A 85 4.08 -0.11 37.04
CA GLY A 85 2.81 -0.57 36.46
C GLY A 85 2.95 -1.12 35.04
N SER A 86 4.17 -1.36 34.56
CA SER A 86 4.45 -1.97 33.25
C SER A 86 4.75 -3.46 33.36
N VAL A 87 4.51 -4.19 32.27
CA VAL A 87 4.81 -5.63 32.18
C VAL A 87 6.19 -5.81 31.52
N PRO A 88 7.15 -6.49 32.17
CA PRO A 88 8.45 -6.76 31.58
C PRO A 88 8.36 -7.89 30.54
N ALA A 89 9.08 -7.71 29.44
CA ALA A 89 9.24 -8.68 28.38
C ALA A 89 10.73 -8.96 28.15
N THR A 90 11.31 -9.85 28.96
CA THR A 90 12.69 -10.31 28.76
C THR A 90 12.74 -11.25 27.54
N ILE A 91 13.56 -10.92 26.54
CA ILE A 91 13.54 -11.59 25.23
C ILE A 91 14.80 -12.44 25.01
N GLY A 92 14.63 -13.72 24.67
CA GLY A 92 15.72 -14.67 24.41
C GLY A 92 15.38 -15.69 23.33
N ILE A 93 16.31 -16.60 23.04
CA ILE A 93 16.06 -17.79 22.20
C ILE A 93 16.33 -19.04 23.02
N ILE A 94 15.35 -19.96 23.08
CA ILE A 94 15.43 -21.24 23.78
C ILE A 94 15.13 -22.36 22.79
N GLY A 95 16.08 -23.27 22.56
CA GLY A 95 15.94 -24.42 21.67
C GLY A 95 15.56 -24.03 20.23
N GLY A 96 16.03 -22.88 19.76
CA GLY A 96 15.67 -22.29 18.45
C GLY A 96 14.30 -21.63 18.38
N ARG A 97 13.62 -21.39 19.50
CA ARG A 97 12.39 -20.60 19.53
C ARG A 97 12.64 -19.26 20.21
N VAL A 98 12.20 -18.18 19.57
CA VAL A 98 12.20 -16.84 20.15
C VAL A 98 11.18 -16.82 21.28
N LYS A 99 11.60 -16.37 22.47
CA LYS A 99 10.75 -16.21 23.64
C LYS A 99 10.63 -14.73 23.94
N ILE A 100 9.41 -14.21 23.91
CA ILE A 100 9.08 -12.83 24.32
C ILE A 100 8.42 -12.92 25.68
N GLY A 101 9.20 -12.64 26.73
CA GLY A 101 8.91 -13.05 28.10
C GLY A 101 9.46 -14.44 28.35
N LEU A 102 10.50 -14.52 29.18
CA LEU A 102 11.09 -15.79 29.61
C LEU A 102 10.45 -16.25 30.91
N GLU A 103 10.28 -17.56 31.05
CA GLU A 103 10.02 -18.15 32.36
C GLU A 103 11.27 -18.09 33.24
N LYS A 104 11.10 -18.16 34.57
CA LYS A 104 12.23 -18.17 35.52
C LYS A 104 13.26 -19.25 35.21
N SER A 105 12.79 -20.44 34.81
CA SER A 105 13.63 -21.58 34.43
C SER A 105 14.39 -21.35 33.12
N GLU A 106 13.76 -20.69 32.14
CA GLU A 106 14.37 -20.33 30.86
C GLU A 106 15.42 -19.22 31.05
N LEU A 107 15.13 -18.24 31.92
CA LEU A 107 16.08 -17.20 32.31
C LEU A 107 17.30 -17.78 33.02
N GLU A 108 17.10 -18.67 34.00
CA GLU A 108 18.18 -19.38 34.69
C GLU A 108 19.02 -20.22 33.70
N ARG A 109 18.36 -20.90 32.75
CA ARG A 109 19.02 -21.69 31.69
C ARG A 109 19.92 -20.83 30.78
N LEU A 110 19.57 -19.59 30.51
CA LEU A 110 20.42 -18.66 29.78
C LEU A 110 21.53 -18.06 30.66
N ALA A 111 21.24 -17.83 31.94
CA ALA A 111 22.17 -17.23 32.88
C ALA A 111 23.33 -18.17 33.29
N ASP A 112 23.03 -19.45 33.56
CA ASP A 112 24.03 -20.44 33.98
C ASP A 112 24.78 -21.04 32.78
N ARG A 113 25.79 -20.31 32.30
CA ARG A 113 26.66 -20.76 31.21
C ARG A 113 27.60 -21.91 31.58
N ALA A 114 27.79 -22.19 32.86
CA ALA A 114 28.54 -23.37 33.27
C ALA A 114 27.74 -24.64 32.95
N ARG A 115 26.41 -24.60 33.17
CA ARG A 115 25.50 -25.69 32.77
C ARG A 115 25.13 -25.65 31.28
N ASN A 116 25.16 -24.47 30.66
CA ASN A 116 24.83 -24.29 29.25
C ASN A 116 25.92 -23.50 28.49
N PRO A 117 27.09 -24.12 28.19
CA PRO A 117 28.18 -23.43 27.53
C PRO A 117 27.89 -23.08 26.06
N SER A 118 26.87 -23.70 25.46
CA SER A 118 26.47 -23.52 24.06
C SER A 118 25.65 -22.26 23.77
N VAL A 119 25.27 -21.47 24.79
CA VAL A 119 24.50 -20.24 24.58
C VAL A 119 25.30 -19.26 23.71
N VAL A 120 24.70 -18.83 22.61
CA VAL A 120 25.32 -17.89 21.67
C VAL A 120 24.82 -16.46 21.89
N LYS A 121 25.67 -15.48 21.57
CA LYS A 121 25.27 -14.07 21.46
C LYS A 121 24.59 -13.85 20.11
N VAL A 122 23.38 -13.31 20.11
CA VAL A 122 22.52 -13.20 18.93
C VAL A 122 22.32 -11.74 18.51
N SER A 123 22.95 -11.32 17.42
CA SER A 123 22.61 -10.09 16.69
C SER A 123 21.72 -10.41 15.49
N ARG A 124 21.26 -9.41 14.73
CA ARG A 124 20.39 -9.56 13.55
C ARG A 124 20.82 -10.71 12.63
N ARG A 125 22.11 -10.78 12.29
CA ARG A 125 22.67 -11.80 11.38
C ARG A 125 22.67 -13.22 11.97
N ASP A 126 22.64 -13.33 13.29
CA ASP A 126 22.75 -14.59 14.01
C ASP A 126 21.36 -15.20 14.30
N ILE A 127 20.26 -14.45 14.11
CA ILE A 127 18.89 -14.89 14.41
C ILE A 127 18.56 -16.19 13.67
N ALA A 128 18.62 -16.18 12.32
CA ALA A 128 18.23 -17.34 11.53
C ALA A 128 19.13 -18.56 11.75
N PRO A 129 20.46 -18.43 11.79
CA PRO A 129 21.34 -19.55 12.16
C PRO A 129 21.03 -20.14 13.54
N THR A 130 20.83 -19.31 14.57
CA THR A 130 20.56 -19.78 15.95
C THR A 130 19.23 -20.55 16.02
N ILE A 131 18.19 -20.01 15.37
CA ILE A 131 16.87 -20.63 15.27
C ILE A 131 16.93 -21.95 14.51
N GLY A 132 17.55 -21.94 13.31
CA GLY A 132 17.66 -23.11 12.44
C GLY A 132 18.45 -24.25 13.07
N ALA A 133 19.50 -23.93 13.83
CA ALA A 133 20.32 -24.89 14.56
C ALA A 133 19.71 -25.31 15.92
N ARG A 134 18.53 -24.81 16.29
CA ARG A 134 17.85 -25.09 17.56
C ARG A 134 18.70 -24.77 18.81
N MET A 135 19.49 -23.71 18.73
CA MET A 135 20.39 -23.30 19.81
C MET A 135 19.70 -22.35 20.79
N ASP A 136 20.27 -22.26 22.00
CA ASP A 136 19.92 -21.22 22.97
C ASP A 136 20.74 -19.96 22.68
N GLY A 137 20.13 -18.78 22.84
CA GLY A 137 20.78 -17.53 22.48
C GLY A 137 20.32 -16.32 23.29
N GLY A 138 21.30 -15.53 23.75
CA GLY A 138 21.07 -14.22 24.34
C GLY A 138 20.96 -13.15 23.25
N THR A 139 19.85 -12.43 23.22
CA THR A 139 19.58 -11.40 22.21
C THR A 139 20.30 -10.10 22.55
N THR A 140 20.99 -9.52 21.58
CA THR A 140 21.58 -8.16 21.68
C THR A 140 20.51 -7.12 21.44
N CYS A 141 20.79 -5.84 21.72
CA CYS A 141 19.92 -4.71 21.39
C CYS A 141 19.31 -4.82 19.98
N SER A 142 20.09 -5.10 18.93
CA SER A 142 19.55 -5.33 17.57
C SER A 142 18.50 -6.44 17.49
N ALA A 143 18.76 -7.62 18.06
CA ALA A 143 17.81 -8.72 18.01
C ALA A 143 16.58 -8.45 18.91
N THR A 144 16.78 -7.84 20.08
CA THR A 144 15.71 -7.45 21.00
C THR A 144 14.81 -6.40 20.37
N LEU A 145 15.35 -5.38 19.68
CA LEU A 145 14.58 -4.38 18.92
C LEU A 145 13.68 -5.03 17.88
N ILE A 146 14.21 -6.00 17.11
CA ILE A 146 13.45 -6.75 16.11
C ILE A 146 12.28 -7.47 16.76
N PHE A 147 12.53 -8.25 17.81
CA PHE A 147 11.50 -9.05 18.47
C PHE A 147 10.48 -8.20 19.25
N ALA A 148 10.92 -7.13 19.91
CA ALA A 148 10.06 -6.16 20.57
C ALA A 148 9.11 -5.50 19.56
N ALA A 149 9.66 -5.03 18.44
CA ALA A 149 8.87 -4.48 17.35
C ALA A 149 7.87 -5.52 16.84
N LEU A 150 8.31 -6.76 16.54
CA LEU A 150 7.46 -7.89 16.07
C LEU A 150 6.30 -8.22 17.01
N ALA A 151 6.45 -7.98 18.32
CA ALA A 151 5.40 -8.14 19.32
C ALA A 151 4.53 -6.89 19.53
N GLY A 152 4.84 -5.78 18.88
CA GLY A 152 4.14 -4.50 19.08
C GLY A 152 4.56 -3.74 20.34
N ILE A 153 5.66 -4.14 20.99
CA ILE A 153 6.20 -3.45 22.17
C ILE A 153 6.87 -2.15 21.73
N LYS A 154 6.57 -1.04 22.42
CA LYS A 154 6.99 0.31 22.02
C LYS A 154 8.18 0.89 22.78
N VAL A 155 8.57 0.27 23.89
CA VAL A 155 9.69 0.71 24.72
C VAL A 155 10.61 -0.47 25.02
N PHE A 156 11.91 -0.26 24.89
CA PHE A 156 12.96 -1.21 25.22
C PHE A 156 13.97 -0.52 26.14
N ALA A 157 14.28 -1.13 27.29
CA ALA A 157 15.31 -0.64 28.20
C ALA A 157 16.54 -1.55 28.21
N THR A 158 17.73 -0.94 28.21
CA THR A 158 19.01 -1.63 28.32
C THR A 158 20.03 -0.74 29.04
N GLY A 159 21.21 -1.27 29.31
CA GLY A 159 22.28 -0.48 29.93
C GLY A 159 22.86 0.52 28.93
N GLY A 160 23.26 0.05 27.75
CA GLY A 160 23.99 0.87 26.78
C GLY A 160 23.90 0.29 25.38
N LEU A 161 23.66 1.16 24.41
CA LEU A 161 23.62 0.79 23.00
C LEU A 161 25.02 0.37 22.50
N GLY A 162 25.09 -0.51 21.50
CA GLY A 162 26.30 -0.63 20.68
C GLY A 162 26.57 0.65 19.87
N GLY A 163 27.64 0.70 19.11
CA GLY A 163 27.97 1.90 18.36
C GLY A 163 29.16 1.71 17.44
N VAL A 164 29.74 2.83 17.02
CA VAL A 164 31.00 2.84 16.29
C VAL A 164 32.11 2.58 17.30
N HIS A 165 32.92 1.55 17.06
CA HIS A 165 34.08 1.28 17.91
C HIS A 165 35.16 2.37 17.74
N ARG A 166 36.02 2.54 18.74
CA ARG A 166 37.20 3.42 18.62
C ARG A 166 38.10 2.89 17.50
N GLY A 167 38.50 3.75 16.56
CA GLY A 167 39.17 3.34 15.32
C GLY A 167 38.23 2.79 14.23
N GLY A 168 36.90 2.86 14.45
CA GLY A 168 35.87 2.33 13.56
C GLY A 168 35.84 2.94 12.16
N GLN A 169 36.39 4.14 11.98
CA GLN A 169 36.53 4.76 10.65
C GLN A 169 37.47 3.99 9.72
N ASP A 170 38.41 3.23 10.29
CA ASP A 170 39.40 2.45 9.54
C ASP A 170 39.00 0.97 9.54
N SER A 171 38.57 0.45 10.69
CA SER A 171 38.21 -0.97 10.85
C SER A 171 36.81 -1.32 10.35
N MET A 172 35.93 -0.32 10.21
CA MET A 172 34.50 -0.49 9.94
C MET A 172 33.77 -1.35 11.00
N ASP A 173 34.32 -1.45 12.22
CA ASP A 173 33.67 -2.14 13.33
C ASP A 173 32.54 -1.28 13.92
N ILE A 174 31.34 -1.45 13.35
CA ILE A 174 30.14 -0.67 13.66
C ILE A 174 29.03 -1.63 14.07
N SER A 175 28.42 -1.40 15.24
CA SER A 175 27.34 -2.24 15.75
C SER A 175 26.12 -2.22 14.83
N ALA A 176 25.56 -3.41 14.57
CA ALA A 176 24.29 -3.58 13.87
C ALA A 176 23.11 -2.91 14.59
N ASP A 177 23.26 -2.56 15.88
CA ASP A 177 22.24 -1.88 16.67
C ASP A 177 21.86 -0.51 16.05
N LEU A 178 22.83 0.24 15.52
CA LEU A 178 22.57 1.58 14.95
C LEU A 178 21.65 1.49 13.73
N SER A 179 21.95 0.55 12.84
CA SER A 179 21.11 0.27 11.67
C SER A 179 19.76 -0.32 12.05
N GLU A 180 19.62 -0.96 13.20
CA GLU A 180 18.33 -1.53 13.61
C GLU A 180 17.37 -0.47 14.13
N LEU A 181 17.88 0.61 14.71
CA LEU A 181 17.07 1.76 15.07
C LEU A 181 16.40 2.43 13.86
N THR A 182 16.88 2.21 12.62
CA THR A 182 16.19 2.71 11.41
C THR A 182 15.02 1.83 10.96
N ARG A 183 14.90 0.62 11.53
CA ARG A 183 13.97 -0.42 11.07
C ARG A 183 12.90 -0.79 12.10
N CYS A 184 13.12 -0.46 13.37
CA CYS A 184 12.27 -0.85 14.48
C CYS A 184 11.65 0.38 15.16
N PRO A 185 10.32 0.58 15.09
CA PRO A 185 9.63 1.72 15.72
C PRO A 185 9.45 1.48 17.23
N VAL A 186 10.58 1.44 17.93
CA VAL A 186 10.70 1.18 19.37
C VAL A 186 11.58 2.27 19.99
N GLY A 187 11.10 2.89 21.07
CA GLY A 187 11.91 3.79 21.88
C GLY A 187 12.92 3.01 22.71
N LEU A 188 14.21 3.23 22.45
CA LEU A 188 15.29 2.60 23.17
C LEU A 188 15.77 3.52 24.29
N VAL A 189 15.63 3.09 25.54
CA VAL A 189 16.16 3.76 26.72
C VAL A 189 17.48 3.11 27.13
N SER A 190 18.56 3.88 27.11
CA SER A 190 19.90 3.41 27.53
C SER A 190 20.71 4.55 28.16
N SER A 191 21.77 4.25 28.89
CA SER A 191 22.73 5.26 29.35
C SER A 191 23.73 5.68 28.28
N GLY A 192 23.19 6.01 27.10
CA GLY A 192 23.98 6.31 25.91
C GLY A 192 24.50 5.04 25.25
N VAL A 193 25.75 5.09 24.78
CA VAL A 193 26.47 3.96 24.18
C VAL A 193 27.48 3.39 25.16
N LYS A 194 27.83 2.11 25.07
CA LYS A 194 28.83 1.49 25.95
C LYS A 194 30.14 2.29 25.95
N SER A 195 30.76 2.47 27.12
CA SER A 195 31.94 3.36 27.32
C SER A 195 33.17 3.03 26.48
N ILE A 196 33.27 1.79 25.99
CA ILE A 196 34.34 1.32 25.10
C ILE A 196 34.25 1.84 23.66
N LEU A 197 33.16 2.53 23.32
CA LEU A 197 32.85 2.99 21.96
C LEU A 197 33.29 4.44 21.72
N ASP A 198 33.21 4.87 20.46
CA ASP A 198 33.41 6.25 20.04
C ASP A 198 32.07 6.98 20.01
N ILE A 199 31.84 7.85 20.99
CA ILE A 199 30.58 8.59 21.14
C ILE A 199 30.36 9.53 19.96
N GLY A 200 31.37 10.35 19.61
CA GLY A 200 31.25 11.34 18.54
C GLY A 200 30.88 10.69 17.22
N ARG A 201 31.61 9.63 16.83
CA ARG A 201 31.30 8.91 15.59
C ARG A 201 29.95 8.20 15.64
N THR A 202 29.54 7.70 16.80
CA THR A 202 28.22 7.06 16.92
C THR A 202 27.10 8.07 16.73
N LEU A 203 27.24 9.29 17.25
CA LEU A 203 26.25 10.36 17.05
C LEU A 203 26.17 10.78 15.58
N GLU A 204 27.31 11.00 14.91
CA GLU A 204 27.38 11.31 13.47
C GLU A 204 26.74 10.20 12.61
N TYR A 205 26.98 8.93 12.98
CA TYR A 205 26.40 7.80 12.27
C TYR A 205 24.88 7.70 12.46
N LEU A 206 24.38 7.97 13.67
CA LEU A 206 22.94 8.01 13.96
C LEU A 206 22.25 9.18 13.24
N GLU A 207 22.92 10.33 13.15
CA GLU A 207 22.45 11.47 12.34
C GLU A 207 22.34 11.08 10.87
N THR A 208 23.39 10.49 10.30
CA THR A 208 23.41 10.01 8.90
C THR A 208 22.28 9.02 8.62
N LEU A 209 21.95 8.17 9.60
CA LEU A 209 20.87 7.19 9.52
C LEU A 209 19.47 7.77 9.79
N GLY A 210 19.36 9.04 10.16
CA GLY A 210 18.09 9.69 10.49
C GLY A 210 17.45 9.17 11.79
N VAL A 211 18.24 8.65 12.73
CA VAL A 211 17.74 8.18 14.03
C VAL A 211 17.71 9.35 15.03
N PRO A 212 16.53 9.75 15.56
CA PRO A 212 16.46 10.77 16.59
C PRO A 212 17.19 10.33 17.86
N VAL A 213 18.08 11.19 18.36
CA VAL A 213 18.78 11.03 19.63
C VAL A 213 18.36 12.14 20.58
N VAL A 214 17.97 11.76 21.79
CA VAL A 214 17.44 12.67 22.81
C VAL A 214 18.07 12.34 24.17
N THR A 215 18.62 13.33 24.86
CA THR A 215 19.04 13.16 26.26
C THR A 215 17.84 13.25 27.19
N TYR A 216 17.75 12.33 28.16
CA TYR A 216 16.77 12.39 29.24
C TYR A 216 17.32 13.24 30.40
N GLY A 217 16.73 14.41 30.60
CA GLY A 217 17.09 15.39 31.62
C GLY A 217 17.03 16.84 31.08
N LYS A 218 17.46 17.78 31.93
CA LYS A 218 17.50 19.22 31.59
C LYS A 218 18.64 19.60 30.65
N SER A 219 19.68 18.76 30.56
CA SER A 219 20.85 18.99 29.70
C SER A 219 20.68 18.30 28.35
N ARG A 220 21.31 18.85 27.31
CA ARG A 220 21.49 18.20 26.01
C ARG A 220 22.78 17.38 25.92
N GLU A 221 23.55 17.33 26.99
CA GLU A 221 24.78 16.56 27.01
C GLU A 221 24.47 15.06 26.92
N PHE A 222 25.16 14.36 26.03
CA PHE A 222 25.00 12.93 25.85
C PHE A 222 25.73 12.19 26.99
N PRO A 223 25.11 11.21 27.66
CA PRO A 223 25.79 10.44 28.70
C PRO A 223 26.83 9.46 28.13
N ALA A 224 27.94 9.27 28.85
CA ALA A 224 29.02 8.35 28.52
C ALA A 224 28.95 7.06 29.36
N PHE A 225 27.78 6.43 29.43
CA PHE A 225 27.53 5.19 30.16
C PHE A 225 27.76 5.30 31.68
N PHE A 226 29.01 5.20 32.14
CA PHE A 226 29.39 5.35 33.56
C PHE A 226 29.50 6.81 34.03
N SER A 227 29.44 7.77 33.10
CA SER A 227 29.52 9.20 33.39
C SER A 227 28.31 9.92 32.80
N ARG A 228 27.81 10.94 33.51
CA ARG A 228 26.73 11.81 33.01
C ARG A 228 27.25 12.79 31.96
N SER A 229 28.54 13.08 31.98
CA SER A 229 29.22 13.98 31.05
C SER A 229 30.09 13.19 30.05
N SER A 230 29.96 13.52 28.77
CA SER A 230 30.77 12.98 27.67
C SER A 230 31.52 14.06 26.90
N GLY A 231 31.17 15.33 27.07
CA GLY A 231 31.61 16.42 26.21
C GLY A 231 30.89 16.52 24.86
N PHE A 232 29.96 15.61 24.55
CA PHE A 232 29.15 15.64 23.33
C PHE A 232 27.73 16.12 23.62
N GLN A 233 27.16 16.89 22.71
CA GLN A 233 25.79 17.42 22.80
C GLN A 233 24.92 16.76 21.72
N VAL A 234 23.65 16.54 22.04
CA VAL A 234 22.63 16.11 21.07
C VAL A 234 21.64 17.24 20.79
N PRO A 235 20.93 17.24 19.64
CA PRO A 235 20.05 18.34 19.26
C PRO A 235 18.86 18.52 20.22
N TRP A 236 18.41 17.47 20.89
CA TRP A 236 17.16 17.45 21.67
C TRP A 236 17.36 16.87 23.07
N ASN A 237 16.57 17.36 24.03
CA ASN A 237 16.46 16.79 25.36
C ASN A 237 15.00 16.80 25.83
N VAL A 238 14.65 15.87 26.72
CA VAL A 238 13.34 15.78 27.39
C VAL A 238 13.56 15.53 28.86
N ASP A 239 12.84 16.22 29.74
CA ASP A 239 13.12 16.20 31.19
C ASP A 239 12.16 15.34 32.01
N ASN A 240 11.20 14.67 31.36
CA ASN A 240 10.20 13.82 32.02
C ASN A 240 9.65 12.71 31.10
N PRO A 241 9.03 11.66 31.66
CA PRO A 241 8.56 10.51 30.89
C PRO A 241 7.42 10.85 29.91
N ALA A 242 6.57 11.83 30.22
CA ALA A 242 5.45 12.22 29.36
C ALA A 242 5.93 12.92 28.08
N ALA A 243 6.96 13.77 28.19
CA ALA A 243 7.60 14.38 27.02
C ALA A 243 8.26 13.34 26.12
N ALA A 244 8.98 12.37 26.70
CA ALA A 244 9.58 11.27 25.96
C ALA A 244 8.52 10.39 25.27
N ALA A 245 7.44 10.05 25.96
CA ALA A 245 6.31 9.31 25.39
C ALA A 245 5.63 10.06 24.24
N LYS A 246 5.51 11.39 24.33
CA LYS A 246 4.97 12.23 23.26
C LYS A 246 5.82 12.17 22.00
N LEU A 247 7.14 12.10 22.10
CA LEU A 247 8.02 11.91 20.93
C LEU A 247 7.71 10.59 20.21
N LEU A 248 7.63 9.48 20.96
CA LEU A 248 7.29 8.17 20.42
C LEU A 248 5.89 8.17 19.78
N HIS A 249 4.92 8.79 20.45
CA HIS A 249 3.55 8.90 19.96
C HIS A 249 3.48 9.73 18.68
N THR A 250 4.16 10.87 18.62
CA THR A 250 4.22 11.71 17.41
C THR A 250 4.88 10.98 16.25
N GLN A 251 5.99 10.25 16.48
CA GLN A 251 6.58 9.39 15.44
C GLN A 251 5.59 8.34 14.92
N TRP A 252 4.84 7.71 15.82
CA TRP A 252 3.81 6.75 15.46
C TRP A 252 2.63 7.39 14.70
N GLN A 253 2.22 8.61 15.06
CA GLN A 253 1.18 9.38 14.36
C GLN A 253 1.61 9.73 12.93
N LEU A 254 2.89 10.08 12.74
CA LEU A 254 3.48 10.37 11.43
C LEU A 254 3.76 9.10 10.59
N GLY A 255 3.51 7.91 11.15
CA GLY A 255 3.73 6.64 10.46
C GLY A 255 5.21 6.32 10.22
N MET A 256 6.11 6.84 11.06
CA MET A 256 7.54 6.59 10.94
C MET A 256 7.90 5.20 11.48
N ASP A 257 8.77 4.48 10.75
CA ASP A 257 9.15 3.09 11.04
C ASP A 257 10.51 2.96 11.77
N ASN A 258 11.15 4.08 12.13
CA ASN A 258 12.38 4.13 12.89
C ASN A 258 12.13 4.37 14.39
N GLY A 259 13.08 3.98 15.23
CA GLY A 259 13.06 4.18 16.67
C GLY A 259 13.69 5.51 17.11
N ILE A 260 13.70 5.74 18.42
CA ILE A 260 14.37 6.88 19.07
C ILE A 260 15.36 6.34 20.09
N LEU A 261 16.57 6.91 20.13
CA LEU A 261 17.49 6.72 21.24
C LEU A 261 17.22 7.77 22.33
N ILE A 262 16.77 7.29 23.49
CA ILE A 262 16.53 8.09 24.71
C ILE A 262 17.70 7.82 25.67
N ALA A 263 18.66 8.73 25.69
CA ALA A 263 19.90 8.58 26.46
C ALA A 263 19.71 9.08 27.90
N ALA A 264 19.56 8.16 28.85
CA ALA A 264 19.33 8.42 30.26
C ALA A 264 20.63 8.34 31.08
N PRO A 265 21.15 9.45 31.65
CA PRO A 265 22.39 9.44 32.40
C PRO A 265 22.32 8.55 33.65
N ILE A 266 23.46 7.97 34.03
CA ILE A 266 23.61 7.23 35.30
C ILE A 266 23.15 8.10 36.51
N PRO A 267 22.55 7.53 37.57
CA PRO A 267 22.18 8.30 38.76
C PRO A 267 23.36 9.08 39.35
N GLU A 268 23.08 10.26 39.91
CA GLU A 268 24.09 11.21 40.38
C GLU A 268 24.97 10.63 41.50
N GLU A 269 24.39 9.82 42.39
CA GLU A 269 25.11 9.15 43.47
C GLU A 269 26.20 8.18 42.97
N HIS A 270 26.08 7.68 41.74
CA HIS A 270 27.03 6.76 41.12
C HIS A 270 28.03 7.45 40.17
N GLU A 271 27.87 8.75 39.89
CA GLU A 271 28.72 9.51 38.96
C GLU A 271 30.17 9.65 39.45
N LYS A 272 30.37 9.81 40.77
CA LYS A 272 31.68 10.11 41.37
C LYS A 272 32.76 9.08 41.04
N ILE A 273 32.37 7.83 40.83
CA ILE A 273 33.27 6.71 40.50
C ILE A 273 33.45 6.60 38.97
N GLY A 274 32.55 7.20 38.18
CA GLY A 274 32.55 7.14 36.72
C GLY A 274 33.83 7.63 36.07
N SER A 275 34.45 8.70 36.58
CA SER A 275 35.74 9.19 36.06
C SER A 275 36.89 8.20 36.27
N SER A 276 36.90 7.48 37.40
CA SER A 276 37.86 6.40 37.67
C SER A 276 37.64 5.24 36.69
N ILE A 277 36.40 4.82 36.51
CA ILE A 277 36.03 3.75 35.57
C ILE A 277 36.40 4.14 34.13
N GLN A 278 36.20 5.39 33.73
CA GLN A 278 36.56 5.86 32.39
C GLN A 278 38.07 5.76 32.12
N LYS A 279 38.92 6.04 33.11
CA LYS A 279 40.37 5.83 32.98
C LYS A 279 40.71 4.36 32.76
N ALA A 280 40.03 3.46 33.47
CA ALA A 280 40.18 2.02 33.28
C ALA A 280 39.69 1.55 31.90
N VAL A 281 38.60 2.12 31.39
CA VAL A 281 38.11 1.89 30.02
C VAL A 281 39.15 2.30 28.99
N ASP A 282 39.72 3.50 29.12
CA ASP A 282 40.72 4.00 28.17
C ASP A 282 42.00 3.15 28.19
N GLN A 283 42.38 2.65 29.37
CA GLN A 283 43.47 1.68 29.49
C GLN A 283 43.14 0.35 28.81
N ALA A 284 41.97 -0.23 29.07
CA ALA A 284 41.56 -1.50 28.47
C ALA A 284 41.48 -1.42 26.94
N VAL A 285 41.00 -0.30 26.38
CA VAL A 285 40.98 -0.09 24.92
C VAL A 285 42.40 -0.08 24.36
N ARG A 286 43.33 0.68 24.95
CA ARG A 286 44.74 0.70 24.50
C ARG A 286 45.36 -0.69 24.55
N GLU A 287 45.18 -1.40 25.67
CA GLU A 287 45.71 -2.76 25.82
C GLU A 287 45.13 -3.71 24.77
N SER A 288 43.85 -3.54 24.37
CA SER A 288 43.22 -4.35 23.32
C SER A 288 43.84 -4.14 21.93
N GLU A 289 44.35 -2.94 21.66
CA GLU A 289 45.04 -2.62 20.41
C GLU A 289 46.46 -3.21 20.42
N GLU A 290 47.18 -3.03 21.52
CA GLU A 290 48.55 -3.52 21.72
C GLU A 290 48.64 -5.05 21.63
N ASN A 291 47.69 -5.76 22.24
CA ASN A 291 47.66 -7.23 22.22
C ASN A 291 46.93 -7.84 21.01
N GLY A 292 46.42 -7.00 20.10
CA GLY A 292 45.72 -7.40 18.88
C GLY A 292 44.30 -7.95 19.10
N MET A 293 43.75 -7.88 20.31
CA MET A 293 42.38 -8.27 20.61
C MET A 293 41.38 -7.45 19.78
N SER A 294 41.63 -6.15 19.57
CA SER A 294 40.78 -5.23 18.81
C SER A 294 40.45 -5.71 17.38
N LYS A 295 41.22 -6.66 16.83
CA LYS A 295 41.02 -7.25 15.50
C LYS A 295 40.13 -8.51 15.49
N ARG A 296 39.62 -8.95 16.64
CA ARG A 296 38.86 -10.22 16.79
C ARG A 296 37.33 -10.05 16.74
N GLY A 297 36.84 -8.90 16.31
CA GLY A 297 35.42 -8.63 16.11
C GLY A 297 34.59 -8.87 17.38
N LYS A 298 33.64 -9.82 17.35
CA LYS A 298 32.68 -10.05 18.46
C LYS A 298 33.33 -10.44 19.80
N GLU A 299 34.58 -10.87 19.80
CA GLU A 299 35.36 -11.21 21.01
C GLU A 299 35.90 -9.99 21.76
N VAL A 300 35.99 -8.84 21.09
CA VAL A 300 36.55 -7.59 21.65
C VAL A 300 35.75 -7.11 22.85
N THR A 301 34.41 -7.05 22.72
CA THR A 301 33.55 -6.51 23.78
C THR A 301 33.58 -7.33 25.07
N PRO A 302 33.41 -8.67 25.06
CA PRO A 302 33.54 -9.47 26.28
C PRO A 302 34.92 -9.34 26.94
N TRP A 303 35.99 -9.30 26.14
CA TRP A 303 37.35 -9.13 26.66
C TRP A 303 37.53 -7.76 27.35
N LEU A 304 37.10 -6.68 26.69
CA LEU A 304 37.17 -5.32 27.25
C LEU A 304 36.40 -5.21 28.56
N LEU A 305 35.19 -5.76 28.63
CA LEU A 305 34.38 -5.73 29.85
C LEU A 305 35.07 -6.48 30.99
N SER A 306 35.61 -7.68 30.74
CA SER A 306 36.36 -8.43 31.75
C SER A 306 37.57 -7.65 32.25
N ARG A 307 38.30 -6.99 31.35
CA ARG A 307 39.48 -6.20 31.71
C ARG A 307 39.12 -4.96 32.53
N ILE A 308 38.01 -4.28 32.20
CA ILE A 308 37.52 -3.14 32.98
C ILE A 308 37.13 -3.56 34.40
N VAL A 309 36.50 -4.72 34.57
CA VAL A 309 36.16 -5.26 35.90
C VAL A 309 37.41 -5.48 36.74
N GLU A 310 38.45 -6.08 36.15
CA GLU A 310 39.74 -6.29 36.81
C GLU A 310 40.39 -4.97 37.23
N LEU A 311 40.47 -4.00 36.31
CA LEU A 311 41.09 -2.69 36.55
C LEU A 311 40.34 -1.83 37.57
N THR A 312 39.04 -2.06 37.74
CA THR A 312 38.18 -1.28 38.65
C THR A 312 37.89 -1.99 39.97
N GLY A 313 38.44 -3.19 40.20
CA GLY A 313 38.14 -3.97 41.40
C GLY A 313 36.65 -4.30 41.58
N GLY A 314 35.87 -4.30 40.49
CA GLY A 314 34.42 -4.54 40.53
C GLY A 314 33.54 -3.29 40.56
N ASP A 315 34.08 -2.08 40.76
CA ASP A 315 33.28 -0.83 40.81
C ASP A 315 32.49 -0.56 39.53
N SER A 316 33.02 -0.99 38.39
CA SER A 316 32.31 -0.91 37.10
C SER A 316 31.04 -1.76 37.06
N LEU A 317 31.00 -2.92 37.75
CA LEU A 317 29.79 -3.75 37.83
C LEU A 317 28.71 -3.06 38.67
N ILE A 318 29.08 -2.46 39.79
CA ILE A 318 28.16 -1.71 40.66
C ILE A 318 27.50 -0.57 39.88
N SER A 319 28.32 0.20 39.16
CA SER A 319 27.82 1.31 38.33
C SER A 319 26.96 0.82 37.15
N ASN A 320 27.30 -0.32 36.55
CA ASN A 320 26.53 -0.94 35.47
C ASN A 320 25.15 -1.43 35.96
N VAL A 321 25.09 -1.99 37.17
CA VAL A 321 23.81 -2.36 37.80
C VAL A 321 22.96 -1.11 38.04
N ALA A 322 23.54 -0.04 38.58
CA ALA A 322 22.81 1.19 38.87
C ALA A 322 22.21 1.84 37.62
N LEU A 323 22.98 1.95 36.54
CA LEU A 323 22.47 2.51 35.28
C LEU A 323 21.40 1.61 34.64
N LEU A 324 21.52 0.28 34.73
CA LEU A 324 20.51 -0.65 34.21
C LEU A 324 19.18 -0.52 34.96
N LYS A 325 19.23 -0.41 36.29
CA LYS A 325 18.06 -0.19 37.12
C LYS A 325 17.38 1.15 36.79
N ASN A 326 18.18 2.20 36.56
CA ASN A 326 17.66 3.51 36.18
C ASN A 326 17.00 3.52 34.79
N THR A 327 17.60 2.89 33.79
CA THR A 327 17.02 2.84 32.44
C THR A 327 15.75 1.99 32.39
N ALA A 328 15.69 0.89 33.15
CA ALA A 328 14.48 0.08 33.31
C ALA A 328 13.33 0.88 33.96
N LEU A 329 13.64 1.64 35.02
CA LEU A 329 12.67 2.52 35.68
C LEU A 329 12.11 3.56 34.69
N ILE A 330 12.99 4.33 34.03
CA ILE A 330 12.60 5.36 33.06
C ILE A 330 11.82 4.75 31.90
N GLY A 331 12.24 3.60 31.37
CA GLY A 331 11.53 2.87 30.33
C GLY A 331 10.11 2.47 30.75
N GLY A 332 9.95 1.97 31.98
CA GLY A 332 8.65 1.68 32.57
C GLY A 332 7.74 2.90 32.69
N GLU A 333 8.28 4.04 33.13
CA GLU A 333 7.51 5.28 33.23
C GLU A 333 7.09 5.83 31.85
N ILE A 334 7.98 5.77 30.85
CA ILE A 334 7.69 6.19 29.48
C ILE A 334 6.60 5.30 28.87
N ALA A 335 6.67 3.99 29.05
CA ALA A 335 5.67 3.06 28.53
C ALA A 335 4.26 3.36 29.09
N VAL A 336 4.17 3.66 30.40
CA VAL A 336 2.91 4.08 31.04
C VAL A 336 2.35 5.36 30.41
N GLN A 337 3.18 6.38 30.22
CA GLN A 337 2.74 7.65 29.63
C GLN A 337 2.35 7.48 28.15
N TYR A 338 3.05 6.62 27.41
CA TYR A 338 2.72 6.32 26.02
C TYR A 338 1.33 5.68 25.90
N GLN A 339 0.98 4.74 26.80
CA GLN A 339 -0.37 4.13 26.80
C GLN A 339 -1.47 5.11 27.21
N LYS A 340 -1.18 6.09 28.09
CA LYS A 340 -2.12 7.16 28.41
C LYS A 340 -2.45 8.01 27.17
N LEU A 341 -1.44 8.39 26.40
CA LEU A 341 -1.62 9.17 25.17
C LEU A 341 -2.48 8.43 24.12
N LEU A 342 -2.37 7.10 24.03
CA LEU A 342 -3.24 6.29 23.16
C LEU A 342 -4.69 6.18 23.66
N SER A 343 -4.91 6.42 24.96
CA SER A 343 -6.23 6.33 25.60
C SER A 343 -6.94 7.69 25.68
N GLU A 344 -6.23 8.79 25.43
CA GLU A 344 -6.80 10.14 25.43
C GLU A 344 -7.53 10.44 24.10
N PRO A 345 -8.79 10.91 24.13
CA PRO A 345 -9.48 11.33 22.92
C PRO A 345 -8.78 12.56 22.34
N THR A 346 -8.25 12.44 21.11
CA THR A 346 -7.62 13.56 20.39
C THR A 346 -8.64 14.67 20.14
N THR A 347 -8.56 15.76 20.91
CA THR A 347 -9.23 17.03 20.61
C THR A 347 -8.64 17.65 19.34
N PRO A 348 -9.44 17.93 18.31
CA PRO A 348 -8.98 18.72 17.16
C PRO A 348 -8.62 20.13 17.61
N ALA A 349 -7.45 20.63 17.19
CA ALA A 349 -7.08 22.02 17.35
C ALA A 349 -8.09 22.93 16.63
N SER A 350 -8.57 23.96 17.33
CA SER A 350 -9.69 24.83 17.00
C SER A 350 -9.59 25.54 15.64
N SER A 351 -10.60 25.33 14.79
CA SER A 351 -11.20 26.41 13.98
C SER A 351 -12.60 26.70 14.57
N PRO A 352 -13.08 27.96 14.58
CA PRO A 352 -14.23 28.36 15.37
C PRO A 352 -15.57 28.02 14.69
N ASP A 353 -16.50 27.58 15.54
CA ASP A 353 -17.96 27.61 15.40
C ASP A 353 -18.63 26.88 14.21
N ASN A 354 -19.22 25.71 14.47
CA ASN A 354 -20.65 25.67 14.79
C ASN A 354 -21.10 24.34 15.45
N LYS A 355 -21.95 24.49 16.47
CA LYS A 355 -22.70 23.46 17.22
C LYS A 355 -23.74 22.82 16.26
N SER A 356 -24.20 21.57 16.36
CA SER A 356 -24.74 20.86 17.54
C SER A 356 -25.14 19.40 17.19
N ALA A 357 -24.94 18.50 18.17
CA ALA A 357 -25.69 17.25 18.49
C ALA A 357 -25.66 16.09 17.45
N GLU A 358 -25.55 14.78 17.78
CA GLU A 358 -26.01 13.95 18.93
C GLU A 358 -25.12 12.68 19.12
N GLN A 359 -25.16 12.06 20.31
CA GLN A 359 -24.88 10.61 20.55
C GLN A 359 -26.22 9.84 20.49
N PRO A 360 -26.36 8.49 20.30
CA PRO A 360 -25.46 7.40 20.75
C PRO A 360 -25.33 6.17 19.78
N SER A 361 -24.41 5.20 19.94
CA SER A 361 -24.67 3.90 20.61
C SER A 361 -23.64 2.79 20.26
N LYS A 362 -23.81 1.62 20.89
CA LYS A 362 -22.90 0.47 21.13
C LYS A 362 -22.47 -0.37 19.89
N ARG A 363 -21.27 -0.95 19.99
CA ARG A 363 -20.62 -2.05 19.20
C ARG A 363 -20.59 -1.83 17.67
N HIS A 364 -19.41 -1.64 17.08
CA HIS A 364 -19.25 -1.75 15.62
C HIS A 364 -17.95 -2.46 15.22
N ASP A 365 -18.12 -3.53 14.43
CA ASP A 365 -17.15 -3.98 13.42
C ASP A 365 -16.54 -2.76 12.70
N ASP A 366 -15.28 -2.87 12.26
CA ASP A 366 -14.61 -1.84 11.45
C ASP A 366 -15.62 -1.28 10.43
N PRO A 367 -15.88 0.04 10.39
CA PRO A 367 -17.06 0.53 9.70
C PRO A 367 -16.97 0.10 8.24
N PHE A 368 -17.94 -0.71 7.83
CA PHE A 368 -18.22 -1.03 6.46
C PHE A 368 -18.17 0.27 5.64
N VAL A 369 -17.14 0.45 4.82
CA VAL A 369 -17.04 1.57 3.89
C VAL A 369 -17.52 1.07 2.53
N PRO A 370 -18.80 1.29 2.18
CA PRO A 370 -19.29 0.95 0.85
C PRO A 370 -18.49 1.72 -0.19
N ALA A 371 -18.38 1.17 -1.39
CA ALA A 371 -17.90 1.89 -2.56
C ALA A 371 -19.10 2.13 -3.48
N GLN A 372 -19.18 3.27 -4.16
CA GLN A 372 -20.19 3.48 -5.20
C GLN A 372 -19.70 2.94 -6.55
N LEU A 373 -18.40 3.11 -6.82
CA LEU A 373 -17.69 2.55 -7.98
C LEU A 373 -16.63 1.56 -7.49
N ALA A 374 -16.63 0.36 -8.05
CA ALA A 374 -15.51 -0.56 -7.98
C ALA A 374 -14.85 -0.68 -9.36
N VAL A 375 -13.54 -0.51 -9.44
CA VAL A 375 -12.75 -0.69 -10.66
C VAL A 375 -11.82 -1.89 -10.47
N VAL A 376 -12.06 -2.96 -11.22
CA VAL A 376 -11.33 -4.24 -11.09
C VAL A 376 -10.32 -4.37 -12.22
N GLY A 377 -9.03 -4.56 -11.91
CA GLY A 377 -8.04 -4.75 -12.96
C GLY A 377 -6.61 -4.40 -12.60
N SER A 378 -5.83 -3.99 -13.60
CA SER A 378 -4.39 -3.80 -13.45
C SER A 378 -4.00 -2.49 -12.74
N SER A 379 -2.98 -2.60 -11.89
CA SER A 379 -2.14 -1.49 -11.44
C SER A 379 -0.71 -1.85 -11.84
N ALA A 380 -0.03 -0.96 -12.55
CA ALA A 380 1.27 -1.25 -13.15
C ALA A 380 2.27 -0.12 -12.93
N ILE A 381 3.55 -0.43 -13.05
CA ILE A 381 4.61 0.56 -13.20
C ILE A 381 4.94 0.72 -14.67
N ASP A 382 4.81 1.93 -15.19
CA ASP A 382 5.23 2.28 -16.54
C ASP A 382 6.68 2.77 -16.48
N ILE A 383 7.56 2.12 -17.24
CA ILE A 383 8.96 2.49 -17.40
C ILE A 383 9.16 2.92 -18.84
N THR A 384 9.55 4.17 -19.06
CA THR A 384 9.75 4.73 -20.39
C THR A 384 11.23 5.03 -20.59
N ALA A 385 11.85 4.37 -21.56
CA ALA A 385 13.22 4.64 -22.01
C ALA A 385 13.19 5.43 -23.32
N GLN A 386 13.81 6.61 -23.37
CA GLN A 386 13.82 7.49 -24.52
C GLN A 386 15.24 7.78 -25.00
N ALA A 387 15.49 7.63 -26.30
CA ALA A 387 16.78 8.01 -26.91
C ALA A 387 16.93 9.53 -27.05
N ASN A 388 18.16 10.04 -26.95
CA ASN A 388 18.44 11.47 -27.16
C ASN A 388 18.27 11.88 -28.63
N LYS A 389 17.90 13.16 -28.86
CA LYS A 389 17.86 13.76 -30.20
C LYS A 389 19.22 13.67 -30.90
N GLY A 390 19.22 13.14 -32.13
CA GLY A 390 20.43 12.92 -32.93
C GLY A 390 21.02 11.51 -32.87
N SER A 391 20.38 10.57 -32.16
CA SER A 391 20.73 9.14 -32.21
C SER A 391 20.37 8.56 -33.58
N ASP A 392 21.28 7.82 -34.23
CA ASP A 392 20.95 7.09 -35.47
C ASP A 392 20.02 5.91 -35.15
N PRO A 393 18.76 5.90 -35.65
CA PRO A 393 17.79 4.84 -35.39
C PRO A 393 18.28 3.45 -35.82
N ASN A 394 19.16 3.37 -36.83
CA ASN A 394 19.68 2.11 -37.35
C ASN A 394 20.83 1.54 -36.49
N LEU A 395 21.53 2.38 -35.72
CA LEU A 395 22.53 1.93 -34.73
C LEU A 395 21.88 1.53 -33.40
N ALA A 396 20.68 2.06 -33.10
CA ALA A 396 19.96 1.84 -31.84
C ALA A 396 19.36 0.44 -31.69
N THR A 397 19.08 -0.27 -32.79
CA THR A 397 18.44 -1.59 -32.77
C THR A 397 19.36 -2.73 -32.30
N HIS A 398 20.68 -2.51 -32.24
CA HIS A 398 21.66 -3.52 -31.83
C HIS A 398 22.72 -3.01 -30.84
N SER A 399 22.56 -1.80 -30.30
CA SER A 399 23.52 -1.20 -29.36
C SER A 399 22.80 -0.29 -28.35
N THR A 400 23.41 -0.07 -27.20
CA THR A 400 22.93 0.91 -26.21
C THR A 400 23.18 2.33 -26.71
N VAL A 401 22.15 3.18 -26.67
CA VAL A 401 22.25 4.60 -27.04
C VAL A 401 22.07 5.49 -25.80
N PRO A 402 22.71 6.67 -25.74
CA PRO A 402 22.44 7.65 -24.70
C PRO A 402 20.97 8.11 -24.71
N GLY A 403 20.37 8.23 -23.53
CA GLY A 403 18.95 8.55 -23.38
C GLY A 403 18.55 8.80 -21.93
N SER A 404 17.25 8.93 -21.68
CA SER A 404 16.64 9.04 -20.36
C SER A 404 15.77 7.81 -20.07
N VAL A 405 15.60 7.51 -18.78
CA VAL A 405 14.64 6.51 -18.31
C VAL A 405 13.79 7.14 -17.22
N GLU A 406 12.47 7.09 -17.39
CA GLU A 406 11.50 7.62 -16.45
C GLU A 406 10.57 6.52 -15.97
N MET A 407 10.10 6.63 -14.73
CA MET A 407 9.11 5.72 -14.16
C MET A 407 7.88 6.50 -13.75
N SER A 408 6.70 5.98 -14.11
CA SER A 408 5.41 6.51 -13.72
C SER A 408 4.47 5.39 -13.29
N LEU A 409 3.39 5.76 -12.61
CA LEU A 409 2.33 4.83 -12.22
C LEU A 409 1.34 4.69 -13.39
N GLY A 410 0.95 3.45 -13.67
CA GLY A 410 0.07 3.09 -14.78
C GLY A 410 -0.88 1.96 -14.43
N GLY A 411 -1.44 1.34 -15.46
CA GLY A 411 -2.51 0.35 -15.36
C GLY A 411 -3.90 0.98 -15.54
N VAL A 412 -4.71 0.35 -16.40
CA VAL A 412 -5.98 0.93 -16.87
C VAL A 412 -6.98 1.07 -15.73
N ALA A 413 -7.17 0.02 -14.93
CA ALA A 413 -8.05 0.09 -13.76
C ALA A 413 -7.58 1.16 -12.76
N ARG A 414 -6.27 1.24 -12.52
CA ARG A 414 -5.67 2.23 -11.62
C ARG A 414 -5.90 3.66 -12.11
N ASN A 415 -5.70 3.93 -13.40
CA ASN A 415 -5.92 5.24 -13.99
C ASN A 415 -7.40 5.65 -13.97
N ILE A 416 -8.33 4.73 -14.28
CA ILE A 416 -9.78 4.98 -14.19
C ILE A 416 -10.17 5.30 -12.75
N ALA A 417 -9.67 4.53 -11.77
CA ALA A 417 -9.97 4.73 -10.37
C ALA A 417 -9.43 6.08 -9.86
N GLU A 418 -8.20 6.45 -10.23
CA GLU A 418 -7.60 7.74 -9.89
C GLU A 418 -8.40 8.90 -10.51
N ALA A 419 -8.71 8.83 -11.80
CA ALA A 419 -9.49 9.86 -12.49
C ALA A 419 -10.87 10.04 -11.85
N SER A 420 -11.55 8.93 -11.55
CA SER A 420 -12.85 8.95 -10.86
C SER A 420 -12.73 9.58 -9.47
N HIS A 421 -11.71 9.19 -8.69
CA HIS A 421 -11.46 9.74 -7.34
C HIS A 421 -11.23 11.26 -7.37
N ARG A 422 -10.39 11.73 -8.30
CA ARG A 422 -10.10 13.16 -8.47
C ARG A 422 -11.36 13.97 -8.78
N VAL A 423 -12.25 13.44 -9.61
CA VAL A 423 -13.52 14.10 -9.98
C VAL A 423 -14.56 14.02 -8.86
N ILE A 424 -14.71 12.87 -8.17
CA ILE A 424 -15.77 12.69 -7.15
C ILE A 424 -15.48 13.49 -5.87
N ARG A 425 -14.19 13.70 -5.53
CA ARG A 425 -13.70 14.40 -4.31
C ARG A 425 -14.16 13.77 -2.97
N ASN A 426 -14.68 12.55 -2.99
CA ASN A 426 -14.97 11.74 -1.80
C ASN A 426 -14.06 10.50 -1.81
N SER A 427 -13.12 10.43 -0.87
CA SER A 427 -12.09 9.37 -0.81
C SER A 427 -12.63 7.95 -0.67
N ASN A 428 -13.90 7.80 -0.27
CA ASN A 428 -14.51 6.49 -0.03
C ASN A 428 -15.33 5.96 -1.21
N SER A 429 -15.63 6.79 -2.23
CA SER A 429 -16.57 6.43 -3.30
C SER A 429 -16.03 5.42 -4.29
N THR A 430 -14.72 5.43 -4.53
CA THR A 430 -14.08 4.63 -5.59
C THR A 430 -13.13 3.61 -4.98
N LEU A 431 -13.41 2.33 -5.21
CA LEU A 431 -12.56 1.21 -4.84
C LEU A 431 -11.76 0.74 -6.06
N LEU A 432 -10.44 0.85 -6.00
CA LEU A 432 -9.54 0.14 -6.91
C LEU A 432 -9.30 -1.27 -6.38
N LEU A 433 -9.78 -2.28 -7.10
CA LEU A 433 -9.60 -3.69 -6.78
C LEU A 433 -8.56 -4.29 -7.73
N SER A 434 -7.32 -4.40 -7.26
CA SER A 434 -6.18 -4.71 -8.13
C SER A 434 -5.15 -5.58 -7.43
N PRO A 435 -4.58 -6.59 -8.11
CA PRO A 435 -3.52 -7.38 -7.53
C PRO A 435 -2.17 -6.66 -7.71
N ILE A 436 -1.39 -6.60 -6.63
CA ILE A 436 -0.02 -6.08 -6.63
C ILE A 436 0.93 -7.10 -6.03
N GLY A 437 2.19 -7.12 -6.45
CA GLY A 437 3.18 -8.02 -5.90
C GLY A 437 3.65 -7.57 -4.51
N ASP A 438 4.10 -8.50 -3.67
CA ASP A 438 4.84 -8.16 -2.44
C ASP A 438 6.30 -7.73 -2.75
N ASP A 439 6.47 -6.84 -3.72
CA ASP A 439 7.75 -6.33 -4.21
C ASP A 439 7.85 -4.80 -4.07
N ALA A 440 8.95 -4.22 -4.56
CA ALA A 440 9.17 -2.78 -4.44
C ALA A 440 8.15 -1.96 -5.25
N PHE A 441 7.72 -2.47 -6.40
CA PHE A 441 6.75 -1.80 -7.27
C PHE A 441 5.34 -1.85 -6.69
N GLY A 442 4.95 -2.97 -6.08
CA GLY A 442 3.66 -3.08 -5.40
C GLY A 442 3.57 -2.16 -4.19
N ARG A 443 4.66 -2.03 -3.42
CA ARG A 443 4.75 -1.03 -2.35
C ARG A 443 4.66 0.40 -2.87
N LEU A 444 5.36 0.72 -3.96
CA LEU A 444 5.27 2.03 -4.60
C LEU A 444 3.83 2.36 -5.04
N LEU A 445 3.13 1.42 -5.68
CA LEU A 445 1.73 1.58 -6.06
C LEU A 445 0.83 1.83 -4.85
N GLU A 446 1.00 1.08 -3.76
CA GLU A 446 0.22 1.23 -2.54
C GLU A 446 0.47 2.58 -1.86
N ASP A 447 1.73 2.97 -1.69
CA ASP A 447 2.12 4.22 -1.02
C ASP A 447 1.62 5.44 -1.81
N GLU A 448 1.79 5.43 -3.13
CA GLU A 448 1.33 6.51 -3.99
C GLU A 448 -0.21 6.59 -4.04
N THR A 449 -0.90 5.45 -4.08
CA THR A 449 -2.38 5.41 -3.97
C THR A 449 -2.85 6.08 -2.69
N ARG A 450 -2.22 5.78 -1.55
CA ARG A 450 -2.55 6.41 -0.26
C ARG A 450 -2.19 7.90 -0.23
N SER A 451 -1.06 8.29 -0.82
CA SER A 451 -0.63 9.69 -0.88
C SER A 451 -1.62 10.59 -1.64
N MET A 452 -2.32 10.03 -2.63
CA MET A 452 -3.39 10.70 -3.38
C MET A 452 -4.72 10.76 -2.62
N GLY A 453 -4.78 10.22 -1.40
CA GLY A 453 -6.00 10.13 -0.59
C GLY A 453 -7.00 9.08 -1.10
N MET A 454 -6.58 8.18 -2.00
CA MET A 454 -7.40 7.05 -2.43
C MET A 454 -7.38 5.95 -1.37
N ARG A 455 -8.48 5.22 -1.25
CA ARG A 455 -8.53 3.99 -0.45
C ARG A 455 -7.62 2.92 -1.07
N SER A 456 -6.91 2.18 -0.21
CA SER A 456 -6.00 1.10 -0.64
C SER A 456 -6.49 -0.29 -0.20
N ASP A 457 -7.67 -0.40 0.38
CA ASP A 457 -8.22 -1.65 0.91
C ASP A 457 -8.72 -2.62 -0.19
N GLY A 458 -8.65 -2.22 -1.46
CA GLY A 458 -8.80 -3.09 -2.62
C GLY A 458 -7.48 -3.47 -3.31
N LEU A 459 -6.32 -3.00 -2.83
CA LEU A 459 -5.03 -3.46 -3.34
C LEU A 459 -4.67 -4.81 -2.69
N VAL A 460 -4.76 -5.88 -3.49
CA VAL A 460 -4.58 -7.26 -3.03
C VAL A 460 -3.14 -7.68 -3.24
N LYS A 461 -2.39 -7.93 -2.16
CA LYS A 461 -1.01 -8.40 -2.26
C LYS A 461 -0.95 -9.87 -2.65
N THR A 462 -0.10 -10.19 -3.62
CA THR A 462 0.15 -11.57 -4.09
C THR A 462 1.64 -11.89 -4.07
N ASN A 463 1.98 -13.18 -4.25
CA ASN A 463 3.37 -13.63 -4.39
C ASN A 463 3.92 -13.47 -5.82
N LEU A 464 3.10 -13.00 -6.78
CA LEU A 464 3.52 -12.72 -8.15
C LEU A 464 4.19 -11.34 -8.22
N LYS A 465 4.88 -11.07 -9.33
CA LYS A 465 5.52 -9.77 -9.57
C LYS A 465 4.46 -8.74 -9.94
N THR A 466 4.60 -7.52 -9.41
CA THR A 466 3.77 -6.38 -9.81
C THR A 466 3.87 -6.14 -11.31
N SER A 467 2.75 -5.77 -11.94
CA SER A 467 2.71 -5.49 -13.38
C SER A 467 3.68 -4.37 -13.76
N VAL A 468 4.36 -4.54 -14.89
CA VAL A 468 5.28 -3.55 -15.45
C VAL A 468 5.04 -3.39 -16.94
N CYS A 469 4.91 -2.16 -17.41
CA CYS A 469 4.93 -1.82 -18.82
C CYS A 469 6.24 -1.11 -19.13
N ASN A 470 7.13 -1.73 -19.89
CA ASN A 470 8.40 -1.13 -20.29
C ASN A 470 8.34 -0.70 -21.75
N MET A 471 8.49 0.59 -22.03
CA MET A 471 8.34 1.20 -23.35
C MET A 471 9.65 1.84 -23.79
N PHE A 472 10.02 1.60 -25.05
CA PHE A 472 11.12 2.26 -25.72
C PHE A 472 10.56 3.24 -26.75
N VAL A 473 10.93 4.51 -26.62
CA VAL A 473 10.47 5.58 -27.53
C VAL A 473 11.65 6.21 -28.26
N ASP A 474 11.40 6.70 -29.47
CA ASP A 474 12.38 7.44 -30.27
C ASP A 474 12.62 8.86 -29.70
N ALA A 475 13.53 9.62 -30.33
CA ALA A 475 13.89 10.95 -29.88
C ALA A 475 12.78 12.00 -30.07
N GLU A 476 11.77 11.65 -30.86
CA GLU A 476 10.55 12.42 -31.11
C GLU A 476 9.42 12.01 -30.16
N GLY A 477 9.59 10.94 -29.38
CA GLY A 477 8.63 10.44 -28.39
C GLY A 477 7.66 9.39 -28.94
N HIS A 478 7.87 8.88 -30.16
CA HIS A 478 7.05 7.81 -30.71
C HIS A 478 7.48 6.45 -30.17
N LEU A 479 6.51 5.58 -29.87
CA LEU A 479 6.76 4.21 -29.43
C LEU A 479 7.45 3.39 -30.52
N LEU A 480 8.64 2.88 -30.22
CA LEU A 480 9.37 1.93 -31.05
C LEU A 480 8.98 0.49 -30.73
N THR A 481 9.04 0.13 -29.44
CA THR A 481 8.67 -1.20 -28.95
C THR A 481 8.40 -1.16 -27.45
N GLY A 482 7.82 -2.21 -26.90
CA GLY A 482 7.60 -2.32 -25.46
C GLY A 482 7.20 -3.73 -25.02
N VAL A 483 7.36 -4.00 -23.74
CA VAL A 483 6.98 -5.26 -23.09
C VAL A 483 6.06 -4.94 -21.93
N ALA A 484 4.86 -5.50 -21.94
CA ALA A 484 3.90 -5.42 -20.84
C ALA A 484 3.84 -6.77 -20.11
N ASP A 485 4.43 -6.85 -18.92
CA ASP A 485 4.29 -7.97 -18.01
C ASP A 485 3.07 -7.72 -17.12
N MET A 486 1.95 -8.37 -17.47
CA MET A 486 0.65 -8.22 -16.81
C MET A 486 0.17 -9.52 -16.15
N GLY A 487 1.06 -10.51 -15.98
CA GLY A 487 0.67 -11.86 -15.57
C GLY A 487 -0.03 -11.93 -14.21
N ILE A 488 0.29 -11.00 -13.30
CA ILE A 488 -0.38 -10.89 -11.99
C ILE A 488 -1.86 -10.50 -12.10
N THR A 489 -2.23 -9.69 -13.10
CA THR A 489 -3.63 -9.28 -13.32
C THR A 489 -4.45 -10.40 -13.94
N GLU A 490 -3.85 -11.16 -14.86
CA GLU A 490 -4.50 -12.32 -15.47
C GLU A 490 -4.71 -13.46 -14.44
N ALA A 491 -3.76 -13.64 -13.52
CA ALA A 491 -3.86 -14.59 -12.41
C ALA A 491 -4.67 -14.08 -11.21
N PHE A 492 -5.44 -12.99 -11.35
CA PHE A 492 -6.20 -12.44 -10.25
C PHE A 492 -7.39 -13.32 -9.89
N ASP A 493 -7.31 -13.93 -8.71
CA ASP A 493 -8.30 -14.88 -8.19
C ASP A 493 -9.71 -14.27 -8.13
N GLU A 494 -10.64 -14.87 -8.87
CA GLU A 494 -12.03 -14.42 -8.96
C GLU A 494 -12.75 -14.51 -7.61
N THR A 495 -12.40 -15.45 -6.74
CA THR A 495 -13.08 -15.59 -5.44
C THR A 495 -12.83 -14.37 -4.56
N THR A 496 -11.58 -13.90 -4.52
CA THR A 496 -11.17 -12.68 -3.84
C THR A 496 -11.87 -11.45 -4.43
N VAL A 497 -11.98 -11.38 -5.76
CA VAL A 497 -12.69 -10.29 -6.43
C VAL A 497 -14.15 -10.23 -5.97
N LEU A 498 -14.85 -11.36 -6.02
CA LEU A 498 -16.25 -11.45 -5.62
C LEU A 498 -16.48 -11.17 -4.13
N GLU A 499 -15.56 -11.59 -3.26
CA GLU A 499 -15.61 -11.25 -1.84
C GLU A 499 -15.58 -9.73 -1.61
N HIS A 500 -14.69 -9.01 -2.28
CA HIS A 500 -14.63 -7.56 -2.20
C HIS A 500 -15.88 -6.89 -2.79
N LEU A 501 -16.40 -7.38 -3.93
CA LEU A 501 -17.62 -6.82 -4.51
C LEU A 501 -18.84 -7.02 -3.57
N ARG A 502 -18.99 -8.21 -2.97
CA ARG A 502 -20.00 -8.46 -1.92
C ARG A 502 -19.83 -7.56 -0.71
N LYS A 503 -18.58 -7.39 -0.27
CA LYS A 503 -18.22 -6.57 0.88
C LYS A 503 -18.49 -5.08 0.66
N HIS A 504 -18.30 -4.55 -0.54
CA HIS A 504 -18.38 -3.09 -0.77
C HIS A 504 -19.65 -2.63 -1.47
N LYS A 505 -20.46 -3.55 -2.02
CA LYS A 505 -21.77 -3.31 -2.64
C LYS A 505 -21.79 -2.12 -3.62
N PRO A 506 -20.93 -2.13 -4.66
CA PRO A 506 -20.88 -1.04 -5.64
C PRO A 506 -22.16 -0.93 -6.46
N ALA A 507 -22.50 0.30 -6.86
CA ALA A 507 -23.55 0.58 -7.83
C ALA A 507 -23.04 0.41 -9.28
N ILE A 508 -21.75 0.65 -9.49
CA ILE A 508 -21.07 0.43 -10.77
C ILE A 508 -19.85 -0.43 -10.55
N VAL A 509 -19.70 -1.48 -11.36
CA VAL A 509 -18.48 -2.27 -11.48
C VAL A 509 -17.88 -2.04 -12.85
N ALA A 510 -16.73 -1.38 -12.88
CA ALA A 510 -15.90 -1.24 -14.06
C ALA A 510 -14.79 -2.30 -14.02
N PHE A 511 -14.44 -2.88 -15.16
CA PHE A 511 -13.33 -3.81 -15.24
C PHE A 511 -12.45 -3.60 -16.47
N ASP A 512 -11.18 -3.92 -16.28
CA ASP A 512 -10.09 -3.85 -17.23
C ASP A 512 -10.05 -5.12 -18.11
N GLY A 513 -9.86 -4.96 -19.43
CA GLY A 513 -9.66 -6.06 -20.37
C GLY A 513 -8.41 -6.93 -20.13
N ASN A 514 -7.52 -6.56 -19.20
CA ASN A 514 -6.37 -7.38 -18.77
C ASN A 514 -6.75 -8.52 -17.81
N LEU A 515 -7.97 -8.55 -17.28
CA LEU A 515 -8.46 -9.68 -16.49
C LEU A 515 -8.62 -10.93 -17.37
N SER A 516 -8.54 -12.11 -16.75
CA SER A 516 -8.84 -13.36 -17.44
C SER A 516 -10.33 -13.43 -17.82
N SER A 517 -10.66 -14.17 -18.89
CA SER A 517 -12.05 -14.38 -19.29
C SER A 517 -12.91 -14.99 -18.17
N VAL A 518 -12.33 -15.87 -17.34
CA VAL A 518 -12.99 -16.49 -16.19
C VAL A 518 -13.31 -15.46 -15.10
N SER A 519 -12.36 -14.56 -14.81
CA SER A 519 -12.56 -13.47 -13.86
C SER A 519 -13.64 -12.50 -14.36
N ILE A 520 -13.63 -12.15 -15.65
CA ILE A 520 -14.66 -11.29 -16.27
C ILE A 520 -16.03 -11.96 -16.19
N GLU A 521 -16.15 -13.22 -16.60
CA GLU A 521 -17.39 -14.00 -16.51
C GLU A 521 -17.94 -14.02 -15.08
N SER A 522 -17.09 -14.28 -14.09
CA SER A 522 -17.46 -14.29 -12.68
C SER A 522 -17.95 -12.91 -12.18
N VAL A 523 -17.24 -11.83 -12.53
CA VAL A 523 -17.63 -10.46 -12.15
C VAL A 523 -18.95 -10.06 -12.81
N VAL A 524 -19.08 -10.34 -14.09
CA VAL A 524 -20.30 -10.09 -14.86
C VAL A 524 -21.44 -10.87 -14.19
N GLN A 525 -21.28 -12.17 -13.96
CA GLN A 525 -22.25 -13.07 -13.31
C GLN A 525 -22.72 -12.57 -11.95
N PHE A 526 -21.77 -12.12 -11.13
CA PHE A 526 -22.07 -11.52 -9.84
C PHE A 526 -23.03 -10.33 -9.93
N CYS A 527 -22.82 -9.44 -10.90
CA CYS A 527 -23.60 -8.19 -11.03
C CYS A 527 -25.09 -8.39 -11.34
N TYR A 528 -25.51 -9.59 -11.75
CA TYR A 528 -26.90 -9.88 -12.14
C TYR A 528 -27.52 -11.04 -11.34
N SER A 529 -26.84 -11.54 -10.30
CA SER A 529 -27.37 -12.64 -9.50
C SER A 529 -28.57 -12.22 -8.66
N GLU A 530 -29.69 -12.96 -8.76
CA GLU A 530 -31.02 -12.62 -8.18
C GLU A 530 -31.05 -12.44 -6.64
N GLY A 531 -29.96 -12.77 -5.93
CA GLY A 531 -29.82 -12.59 -4.48
C GLY A 531 -29.24 -11.23 -4.05
N ILE A 532 -28.82 -10.40 -5.00
CA ILE A 532 -28.22 -9.08 -4.78
C ILE A 532 -29.25 -8.05 -5.25
N ASN A 533 -30.04 -7.50 -4.32
CA ASN A 533 -31.17 -6.58 -4.54
C ASN A 533 -30.74 -5.19 -5.11
N ILE A 534 -29.80 -5.16 -6.07
CA ILE A 534 -29.15 -3.95 -6.59
C ILE A 534 -28.93 -4.16 -8.10
N ASP A 535 -29.48 -3.29 -8.94
CA ASP A 535 -29.12 -3.20 -10.35
C ASP A 535 -27.69 -2.64 -10.47
N ILE A 536 -26.70 -3.52 -10.55
CA ILE A 536 -25.30 -3.13 -10.69
C ILE A 536 -25.00 -2.85 -12.16
N THR A 537 -24.56 -1.62 -12.45
CA THR A 537 -24.11 -1.25 -13.80
C THR A 537 -22.74 -1.87 -14.08
N VAL A 538 -22.63 -2.56 -15.22
CA VAL A 538 -21.38 -3.20 -15.64
C VAL A 538 -20.70 -2.37 -16.74
N PHE A 539 -19.45 -1.99 -16.51
CA PHE A 539 -18.66 -1.21 -17.46
C PHE A 539 -17.39 -1.98 -17.87
N SER A 540 -17.22 -2.22 -19.17
CA SER A 540 -16.01 -2.83 -19.72
C SER A 540 -15.11 -1.78 -20.35
N GLU A 541 -13.84 -1.71 -19.92
CA GLU A 541 -12.80 -0.95 -20.62
C GLU A 541 -11.82 -1.89 -21.33
N PRO A 542 -11.80 -1.91 -22.67
CA PRO A 542 -10.78 -2.61 -23.43
C PRO A 542 -9.40 -1.97 -23.26
N THR A 543 -8.35 -2.79 -23.30
CA THR A 543 -6.96 -2.32 -23.11
C THR A 543 -6.03 -2.56 -24.29
N SER A 544 -6.42 -3.45 -25.19
CA SER A 544 -5.78 -3.63 -26.49
C SER A 544 -6.74 -4.30 -27.45
N ILE A 545 -6.39 -4.31 -28.73
CA ILE A 545 -7.14 -5.03 -29.77
C ILE A 545 -7.34 -6.49 -29.37
N THR A 546 -6.29 -7.18 -28.94
CA THR A 546 -6.39 -8.61 -28.57
C THR A 546 -7.28 -8.82 -27.35
N LYS A 547 -7.21 -7.91 -26.37
CA LYS A 547 -7.92 -8.05 -25.08
C LYS A 547 -9.35 -7.53 -25.13
N SER A 548 -9.72 -6.75 -26.15
CA SER A 548 -11.08 -6.21 -26.29
C SER A 548 -12.16 -7.29 -26.39
N THR A 549 -11.80 -8.50 -26.81
CA THR A 549 -12.71 -9.64 -26.98
C THR A 549 -12.88 -10.49 -25.72
N ALA A 550 -12.21 -10.15 -24.60
CA ALA A 550 -12.25 -10.94 -23.37
C ALA A 550 -13.65 -11.02 -22.74
N ILE A 551 -14.56 -10.10 -23.10
CA ILE A 551 -15.96 -10.10 -22.67
C ILE A 551 -16.85 -11.11 -23.40
N LEU A 552 -16.45 -11.60 -24.58
CA LEU A 552 -17.32 -12.43 -25.44
C LEU A 552 -17.77 -13.76 -24.79
N PRO A 553 -16.92 -14.51 -24.06
CA PRO A 553 -17.36 -15.70 -23.34
C PRO A 553 -18.51 -15.41 -22.36
N SER A 554 -18.38 -14.36 -21.56
CA SER A 554 -19.42 -13.95 -20.59
C SER A 554 -20.73 -13.52 -21.26
N ILE A 555 -20.66 -12.91 -22.45
CA ILE A 555 -21.84 -12.56 -23.25
C ILE A 555 -22.52 -13.84 -23.75
N GLN A 556 -21.74 -14.80 -24.27
CA GLN A 556 -22.27 -16.05 -24.83
C GLN A 556 -22.98 -16.90 -23.78
N GLU A 557 -22.41 -17.01 -22.58
CA GLU A 557 -23.02 -17.76 -21.47
C GLU A 557 -24.37 -17.14 -21.08
N ARG A 558 -24.44 -15.81 -21.04
CA ARG A 558 -25.56 -15.11 -20.42
C ARG A 558 -26.69 -14.74 -21.37
N ILE A 559 -26.41 -14.60 -22.65
CA ILE A 559 -27.44 -14.22 -23.63
C ILE A 559 -28.63 -15.20 -23.66
N THR A 560 -28.44 -16.43 -23.17
CA THR A 560 -29.53 -17.41 -23.04
C THR A 560 -30.33 -17.15 -21.77
N GLY A 561 -31.60 -16.73 -21.91
CA GLY A 561 -32.53 -16.59 -20.79
C GLY A 561 -32.64 -15.18 -20.18
N MET A 562 -31.87 -14.19 -20.68
CA MET A 562 -32.04 -12.78 -20.29
C MET A 562 -33.28 -12.13 -20.91
N ASP A 563 -33.81 -11.12 -20.22
CA ASP A 563 -34.80 -10.20 -20.80
C ASP A 563 -34.17 -9.44 -21.99
N PRO A 564 -34.79 -9.47 -23.19
CA PRO A 564 -34.33 -8.73 -24.36
C PRO A 564 -34.20 -7.21 -24.15
N THR A 565 -34.81 -6.61 -23.13
CA THR A 565 -34.72 -5.17 -22.85
C THR A 565 -33.36 -4.76 -22.29
N VAL A 566 -32.63 -5.69 -21.67
CA VAL A 566 -31.31 -5.48 -21.06
C VAL A 566 -30.22 -6.22 -21.83
N SER A 567 -28.98 -5.76 -21.71
CA SER A 567 -27.79 -6.39 -22.30
C SER A 567 -26.90 -7.02 -21.23
N PRO A 568 -26.15 -8.09 -21.57
CA PRO A 568 -25.16 -8.69 -20.67
C PRO A 568 -24.13 -7.71 -20.11
N ILE A 569 -23.71 -6.72 -20.92
CA ILE A 569 -22.83 -5.62 -20.54
C ILE A 569 -23.60 -4.30 -20.68
N THR A 570 -23.55 -3.44 -19.66
CA THR A 570 -24.25 -2.15 -19.69
C THR A 570 -23.49 -1.13 -20.53
N PHE A 571 -22.19 -0.96 -20.27
CA PHE A 571 -21.34 0.00 -20.96
C PHE A 571 -20.05 -0.66 -21.47
N ALA A 572 -19.59 -0.21 -22.63
CA ALA A 572 -18.20 -0.41 -23.03
C ALA A 572 -17.67 0.82 -23.76
N SER A 573 -16.38 1.12 -23.60
CA SER A 573 -15.72 2.22 -24.30
C SER A 573 -14.55 1.79 -25.19
N PRO A 574 -14.79 1.01 -26.25
CA PRO A 574 -13.72 0.67 -27.19
C PRO A 574 -13.26 1.90 -27.99
N ASN A 575 -12.01 1.89 -28.44
CA ASN A 575 -11.61 2.69 -29.59
C ASN A 575 -12.09 2.05 -30.91
N LEU A 576 -11.85 2.72 -32.04
CA LEU A 576 -12.30 2.24 -33.36
C LEU A 576 -11.74 0.86 -33.74
N LEU A 577 -10.49 0.55 -33.38
CA LEU A 577 -9.84 -0.71 -33.72
C LEU A 577 -10.38 -1.84 -32.83
N GLU A 578 -10.55 -1.58 -31.55
CA GLU A 578 -11.12 -2.51 -30.58
C GLU A 578 -12.59 -2.83 -30.92
N LEU A 579 -13.38 -1.84 -31.32
CA LEU A 579 -14.76 -2.03 -31.78
C LEU A 579 -14.82 -2.98 -32.97
N ALA A 580 -13.98 -2.74 -33.98
CA ALA A 580 -13.91 -3.58 -35.17
C ALA A 580 -13.52 -5.02 -34.81
N GLN A 581 -12.59 -5.19 -33.87
CA GLN A 581 -12.16 -6.50 -33.41
C GLN A 581 -13.24 -7.23 -32.61
N ILE A 582 -13.94 -6.55 -31.68
CA ILE A 582 -15.08 -7.12 -30.96
C ILE A 582 -16.14 -7.60 -31.96
N TYR A 583 -16.51 -6.74 -32.91
CA TYR A 583 -17.48 -7.08 -33.95
C TYR A 583 -17.04 -8.28 -34.81
N ARG A 584 -15.77 -8.32 -35.20
CA ARG A 584 -15.21 -9.40 -36.03
C ARG A 584 -15.29 -10.74 -35.30
N VAL A 585 -14.76 -10.82 -34.08
CA VAL A 585 -14.67 -12.07 -33.30
C VAL A 585 -16.05 -12.53 -32.82
N ALA A 586 -16.95 -11.61 -32.47
CA ALA A 586 -18.34 -11.94 -32.11
C ALA A 586 -19.11 -12.68 -33.24
N ARG A 587 -18.64 -12.57 -34.50
CA ARG A 587 -19.23 -13.20 -35.68
C ARG A 587 -18.52 -14.47 -36.12
N GLU A 588 -17.36 -14.78 -35.54
CA GLU A 588 -16.64 -15.99 -35.89
C GLU A 588 -17.34 -17.22 -35.30
N GLU A 589 -17.16 -18.37 -35.96
CA GLU A 589 -17.82 -19.64 -35.62
C GLU A 589 -17.66 -20.05 -34.15
N LEU A 590 -16.57 -19.62 -33.49
CA LEU A 590 -16.32 -19.89 -32.08
C LEU A 590 -17.43 -19.34 -31.16
N TYR A 591 -17.95 -18.14 -31.46
CA TYR A 591 -18.98 -17.50 -30.64
C TYR A 591 -20.33 -17.39 -31.36
N ASP A 592 -20.28 -17.06 -32.65
CA ASP A 592 -21.42 -16.89 -33.57
C ASP A 592 -22.62 -16.15 -32.96
N LEU A 593 -22.34 -15.07 -32.22
CA LEU A 593 -23.34 -14.36 -31.42
C LEU A 593 -24.43 -13.72 -32.28
N MET A 594 -24.11 -13.38 -33.54
CA MET A 594 -25.06 -12.78 -34.48
C MET A 594 -25.96 -13.81 -35.17
N ALA A 595 -25.68 -15.11 -35.04
CA ALA A 595 -26.63 -16.14 -35.42
C ALA A 595 -27.63 -16.44 -34.29
N HIS A 596 -27.37 -15.98 -33.07
CA HIS A 596 -28.21 -16.28 -31.91
C HIS A 596 -29.64 -15.71 -32.05
N PRO A 597 -30.71 -16.46 -31.73
CA PRO A 597 -32.09 -16.00 -31.89
C PRO A 597 -32.42 -14.69 -31.15
N MET A 598 -31.80 -14.47 -29.99
CA MET A 598 -31.94 -13.23 -29.21
C MET A 598 -31.45 -12.02 -30.01
N TRP A 599 -30.33 -12.17 -30.73
CA TRP A 599 -29.76 -11.09 -31.52
C TRP A 599 -30.73 -10.67 -32.63
N TRP A 600 -31.28 -11.63 -33.38
CA TRP A 600 -32.29 -11.37 -34.42
C TRP A 600 -33.50 -10.65 -33.85
N LYS A 601 -34.04 -11.14 -32.73
CA LYS A 601 -35.18 -10.53 -32.05
C LYS A 601 -34.92 -9.06 -31.69
N ILE A 602 -33.76 -8.76 -31.11
CA ILE A 602 -33.42 -7.41 -30.68
C ILE A 602 -33.16 -6.52 -31.91
N VAL A 603 -32.37 -6.95 -32.89
CA VAL A 603 -32.09 -6.17 -34.11
C VAL A 603 -33.37 -5.88 -34.91
N ASP A 604 -34.27 -6.87 -35.04
CA ASP A 604 -35.57 -6.69 -35.69
C ASP A 604 -36.49 -5.72 -34.93
N SER A 605 -36.34 -5.64 -33.61
CA SER A 605 -37.07 -4.70 -32.76
C SER A 605 -36.56 -3.26 -32.93
N MET A 606 -35.29 -3.04 -33.26
CA MET A 606 -34.75 -1.71 -33.52
C MET A 606 -35.36 -1.07 -34.80
N ALA A 607 -35.91 -1.89 -35.71
CA ALA A 607 -36.60 -1.48 -36.93
C ALA A 607 -35.84 -0.46 -37.80
N LEU A 608 -34.51 -0.60 -37.89
CA LEU A 608 -33.65 0.33 -38.63
C LEU A 608 -33.85 0.20 -40.14
N GLY A 609 -34.72 1.05 -40.68
CA GLY A 609 -35.09 1.07 -42.09
C GLY A 609 -34.40 2.15 -42.93
N GLN A 610 -35.05 2.52 -44.04
CA GLN A 610 -34.52 3.51 -44.98
C GLN A 610 -34.29 4.89 -44.35
N GLN A 611 -35.15 5.31 -43.43
CA GLN A 611 -35.02 6.60 -42.75
C GLN A 611 -33.71 6.70 -41.96
N TYR A 612 -33.37 5.66 -41.20
CA TYR A 612 -32.11 5.59 -40.45
C TYR A 612 -30.89 5.68 -41.38
N ARG A 613 -30.92 4.98 -42.53
CA ARG A 613 -29.84 5.05 -43.53
C ARG A 613 -29.67 6.46 -44.08
N THR A 614 -30.76 7.12 -44.45
CA THR A 614 -30.73 8.51 -44.94
C THR A 614 -30.18 9.47 -43.88
N ASP A 615 -30.61 9.33 -42.62
CA ASP A 615 -30.12 10.16 -41.52
C ASP A 615 -28.63 9.90 -41.23
N LEU A 616 -28.17 8.64 -41.35
CA LEU A 616 -26.77 8.26 -41.21
C LEU A 616 -25.90 8.83 -42.34
N GLU A 617 -26.35 8.78 -43.60
CA GLU A 617 -25.65 9.41 -44.72
C GLU A 617 -25.61 10.94 -44.60
N ARG A 618 -26.63 11.55 -43.99
CA ARG A 618 -26.63 12.99 -43.69
C ARG A 618 -25.63 13.31 -42.59
N LEU A 619 -25.57 12.50 -41.53
CA LEU A 619 -24.61 12.64 -40.45
C LEU A 619 -23.17 12.46 -40.96
N ALA A 620 -22.93 11.45 -41.80
CA ALA A 620 -21.64 11.15 -42.40
C ALA A 620 -21.03 12.32 -43.19
N ARG A 621 -21.87 13.15 -43.82
CA ARG A 621 -21.43 14.34 -44.56
C ARG A 621 -21.08 15.55 -43.69
N LYS A 622 -21.24 15.47 -42.36
CA LYS A 622 -20.92 16.59 -41.47
C LYS A 622 -19.44 16.61 -41.16
N ALA A 623 -18.87 17.81 -41.09
CA ALA A 623 -17.50 18.02 -40.64
C ALA A 623 -17.32 17.47 -39.21
N VAL A 624 -16.18 16.83 -38.95
CA VAL A 624 -15.81 16.31 -37.63
C VAL A 624 -15.79 17.43 -36.58
N SER A 625 -15.21 18.58 -36.93
CA SER A 625 -15.17 19.75 -36.08
C SER A 625 -15.68 20.97 -36.84
N THR A 626 -16.49 21.79 -36.18
CA THR A 626 -16.93 23.08 -36.74
C THR A 626 -15.83 24.15 -36.68
N VAL A 627 -14.84 23.96 -35.80
CA VAL A 627 -13.72 24.90 -35.60
C VAL A 627 -12.44 24.48 -36.32
N ASP A 628 -12.31 23.21 -36.71
CA ASP A 628 -11.14 22.67 -37.40
C ASP A 628 -11.55 21.82 -38.61
N PRO A 629 -11.66 22.43 -39.80
CA PRO A 629 -12.02 21.73 -41.03
C PRO A 629 -10.99 20.69 -41.49
N SER A 630 -9.74 20.75 -41.02
CA SER A 630 -8.68 19.83 -41.44
C SER A 630 -8.93 18.38 -41.01
N LYS A 631 -9.80 18.18 -40.03
CA LYS A 631 -10.19 16.87 -39.49
C LYS A 631 -11.12 16.07 -40.40
N GLY A 632 -11.57 16.64 -41.52
CA GLY A 632 -12.46 15.98 -42.47
C GLY A 632 -13.91 15.89 -41.98
N ASP A 633 -14.63 14.88 -42.47
CA ASP A 633 -16.04 14.64 -42.17
C ASP A 633 -16.26 13.27 -41.47
N LEU A 634 -17.52 12.97 -41.17
CA LEU A 634 -17.92 11.74 -40.49
C LEU A 634 -18.12 10.57 -41.46
N SER A 635 -17.56 10.60 -42.68
CA SER A 635 -17.76 9.54 -43.68
C SER A 635 -17.35 8.17 -43.17
N PHE A 636 -16.34 8.11 -42.29
CA PHE A 636 -15.84 6.90 -41.68
C PHE A 636 -16.92 6.09 -40.94
N LEU A 637 -18.01 6.73 -40.49
CA LEU A 637 -19.16 6.04 -39.87
C LEU A 637 -19.79 5.02 -40.82
N VAL A 638 -19.80 5.33 -42.12
CA VAL A 638 -20.36 4.51 -43.19
C VAL A 638 -19.25 3.74 -43.91
N GLU A 639 -18.20 4.42 -44.37
CA GLU A 639 -17.15 3.83 -45.20
C GLU A 639 -16.38 2.72 -44.48
N LYS A 640 -16.09 2.91 -43.19
CA LYS A 640 -15.44 1.88 -42.34
C LYS A 640 -16.46 1.01 -41.59
N GLY A 641 -17.75 1.22 -41.82
CA GLY A 641 -18.82 0.45 -41.20
C GLY A 641 -18.99 0.66 -39.70
N ILE A 642 -18.42 1.70 -39.09
CA ILE A 642 -18.43 1.91 -37.62
C ILE A 642 -19.86 1.95 -37.05
N ALA A 643 -20.78 2.66 -37.70
CA ALA A 643 -22.17 2.73 -37.24
C ALA A 643 -22.85 1.36 -37.32
N SER A 644 -22.55 0.57 -38.36
CA SER A 644 -23.07 -0.79 -38.51
C SER A 644 -22.50 -1.72 -37.43
N MET A 645 -21.19 -1.68 -37.19
CA MET A 645 -20.55 -2.48 -36.14
C MET A 645 -21.15 -2.17 -34.76
N ALA A 646 -21.30 -0.88 -34.43
CA ALA A 646 -21.86 -0.45 -33.16
C ALA A 646 -23.30 -0.95 -32.97
N VAL A 647 -24.18 -0.73 -33.96
CA VAL A 647 -25.58 -1.19 -33.91
C VAL A 647 -25.69 -2.69 -33.71
N ASN A 648 -24.91 -3.48 -34.44
CA ASN A 648 -24.96 -4.94 -34.35
C ASN A 648 -24.43 -5.49 -33.01
N LEU A 649 -23.67 -4.69 -32.26
CA LEU A 649 -23.18 -5.03 -30.91
C LEU A 649 -24.13 -4.56 -29.80
N LEU A 650 -25.09 -3.67 -30.07
CA LEU A 650 -26.05 -3.18 -29.08
C LEU A 650 -26.90 -4.27 -28.39
N PRO A 651 -27.22 -5.43 -29.01
CA PRO A 651 -27.85 -6.53 -28.28
C PRO A 651 -27.01 -7.04 -27.10
N PHE A 652 -25.68 -6.95 -27.20
CA PHE A 652 -24.74 -7.47 -26.20
C PHE A 652 -24.22 -6.39 -25.25
N ILE A 653 -24.15 -5.14 -25.72
CA ILE A 653 -23.62 -3.99 -24.99
C ILE A 653 -24.64 -2.84 -25.10
N GLN A 654 -25.31 -2.48 -24.00
CA GLN A 654 -26.42 -1.52 -24.05
C GLN A 654 -26.01 -0.12 -24.56
N HIS A 655 -24.84 0.34 -24.09
CA HIS A 655 -24.29 1.66 -24.36
C HIS A 655 -22.81 1.53 -24.79
N LEU A 656 -22.52 1.89 -26.05
CA LEU A 656 -21.17 1.97 -26.58
C LEU A 656 -20.72 3.43 -26.60
N VAL A 657 -19.66 3.73 -25.85
CA VAL A 657 -19.00 5.05 -25.82
C VAL A 657 -17.67 4.96 -26.56
N ILE A 658 -17.72 5.11 -27.88
CA ILE A 658 -16.62 4.82 -28.78
C ILE A 658 -15.67 6.02 -28.83
N LYS A 659 -14.42 5.79 -28.40
CA LYS A 659 -13.36 6.80 -28.42
C LYS A 659 -12.75 6.87 -29.81
N CYS A 660 -12.90 8.00 -30.50
CA CYS A 660 -12.40 8.20 -31.87
C CYS A 660 -11.17 9.12 -31.92
N GLY A 661 -10.51 9.35 -30.79
CA GLY A 661 -9.31 10.19 -30.70
C GLY A 661 -9.58 11.61 -31.17
N ASN A 662 -8.79 12.08 -32.14
CA ASN A 662 -8.93 13.42 -32.70
C ASN A 662 -10.24 13.64 -33.49
N LEU A 663 -11.06 12.60 -33.70
CA LEU A 663 -12.38 12.68 -34.33
C LEU A 663 -13.53 12.85 -33.32
N GLY A 664 -13.23 12.87 -32.02
CA GLY A 664 -14.21 13.05 -30.95
C GLY A 664 -14.73 11.73 -30.39
N VAL A 665 -16.00 11.70 -30.01
CA VAL A 665 -16.65 10.54 -29.37
C VAL A 665 -17.94 10.19 -30.12
N ILE A 666 -18.21 8.89 -30.28
CA ILE A 666 -19.50 8.39 -30.77
C ILE A 666 -20.18 7.64 -29.64
N VAL A 667 -21.41 8.02 -29.32
CA VAL A 667 -22.28 7.22 -28.44
C VAL A 667 -23.29 6.49 -29.31
N ALA A 668 -23.30 5.17 -29.23
CA ALA A 668 -24.34 4.32 -29.78
C ALA A 668 -25.04 3.60 -28.62
N MET A 669 -26.35 3.67 -28.53
CA MET A 669 -27.09 2.97 -27.47
C MET A 669 -28.46 2.52 -27.93
N ARG A 670 -28.98 1.48 -27.29
CA ARG A 670 -30.39 1.10 -27.39
C ARG A 670 -31.09 1.34 -26.05
N LYS A 671 -32.39 1.61 -26.07
CA LYS A 671 -33.24 1.67 -24.88
C LYS A 671 -34.63 1.13 -25.18
N HIS A 672 -35.37 0.86 -24.11
CA HIS A 672 -36.78 0.49 -24.11
C HIS A 672 -37.50 1.44 -23.17
N ASP A 673 -38.62 2.01 -23.62
CA ASP A 673 -39.45 2.92 -22.81
C ASP A 673 -40.74 2.20 -22.38
N ASP A 674 -40.88 1.95 -21.08
CA ASP A 674 -42.00 1.19 -20.51
C ASP A 674 -43.31 2.01 -20.49
N ASP A 675 -43.20 3.34 -20.48
CA ASP A 675 -44.33 4.26 -20.37
C ASP A 675 -44.43 5.18 -21.60
N LEU A 676 -44.89 4.59 -22.70
CA LEU A 676 -45.14 5.26 -23.99
C LEU A 676 -46.07 6.48 -23.89
N SER A 677 -46.77 6.67 -22.76
CA SER A 677 -47.71 7.78 -22.55
C SER A 677 -47.03 9.09 -22.14
N LYS A 678 -45.82 9.03 -21.56
CA LYS A 678 -45.07 10.20 -21.10
C LYS A 678 -44.13 10.80 -22.13
N GLY A 679 -43.81 10.07 -23.21
CA GLY A 679 -42.86 10.43 -24.25
C GLY A 679 -41.43 10.59 -23.73
N SER A 680 -40.46 9.94 -24.35
CA SER A 680 -39.08 10.01 -23.86
C SER A 680 -38.51 11.44 -24.00
N ALA A 681 -37.57 11.84 -23.14
CA ALA A 681 -36.83 13.09 -23.33
C ALA A 681 -36.08 13.12 -24.68
N TRP A 682 -35.82 11.94 -25.26
CA TRP A 682 -35.28 11.74 -26.61
C TRP A 682 -36.28 12.07 -27.73
N GLU A 683 -37.58 11.95 -27.47
CA GLU A 683 -38.67 12.35 -28.38
C GLU A 683 -39.09 13.81 -28.21
N GLN A 684 -39.13 14.29 -26.96
CA GLN A 684 -39.64 15.62 -26.60
C GLN A 684 -38.59 16.72 -26.61
N GLY A 685 -37.29 16.39 -26.71
CA GLY A 685 -36.22 17.37 -26.78
C GLY A 685 -36.35 18.27 -28.02
N HIS A 686 -36.90 19.47 -27.87
CA HIS A 686 -37.12 20.48 -28.93
C HIS A 686 -35.84 21.04 -29.57
N VAL A 687 -34.66 20.48 -29.27
CA VAL A 687 -33.37 20.85 -29.86
C VAL A 687 -32.87 19.66 -30.68
N ARG A 688 -33.20 19.64 -31.97
CA ARG A 688 -32.56 18.74 -32.94
C ARG A 688 -31.07 19.11 -33.01
N SER A 689 -30.24 18.43 -32.23
CA SER A 689 -28.81 18.37 -32.52
C SER A 689 -28.67 17.73 -33.90
N ASP A 690 -28.00 18.43 -34.80
CA ASP A 690 -27.78 17.97 -36.17
C ASP A 690 -26.77 16.80 -36.23
N ARG A 691 -26.10 16.49 -35.12
CA ARG A 691 -25.14 15.39 -34.95
C ARG A 691 -25.71 14.14 -34.29
N ARG A 692 -27.04 14.04 -34.20
CA ARG A 692 -27.76 12.95 -33.52
C ARG A 692 -28.76 12.27 -34.46
N ILE A 693 -28.85 10.96 -34.34
CA ILE A 693 -29.89 10.13 -34.94
C ILE A 693 -30.62 9.43 -33.80
N VAL A 694 -31.95 9.55 -33.77
CA VAL A 694 -32.83 8.78 -32.88
C VAL A 694 -33.75 7.98 -33.79
N ALA A 695 -33.55 6.67 -33.81
CA ALA A 695 -34.35 5.75 -34.60
C ALA A 695 -35.35 5.04 -33.71
N GLN A 696 -36.64 5.24 -33.99
CA GLN A 696 -37.73 4.60 -33.29
C GLN A 696 -37.93 3.17 -33.79
N GLY A 697 -37.88 2.23 -32.86
CA GLY A 697 -38.09 0.81 -33.07
C GLY A 697 -39.54 0.38 -32.81
N LYS A 698 -39.74 -0.93 -32.65
CA LYS A 698 -41.00 -1.55 -32.26
C LYS A 698 -41.09 -1.62 -30.73
N TRP A 699 -42.30 -1.67 -30.20
CA TRP A 699 -42.57 -1.97 -28.79
C TRP A 699 -41.80 -1.06 -27.82
N GLY A 700 -41.70 0.24 -28.10
CA GLY A 700 -41.01 1.20 -27.23
C GLY A 700 -39.49 1.12 -27.26
N HIS A 701 -38.89 0.29 -28.12
CA HIS A 701 -37.45 0.32 -28.34
C HIS A 701 -37.04 1.52 -29.18
N PHE A 702 -35.88 2.12 -28.88
CA PHE A 702 -35.25 3.10 -29.75
C PHE A 702 -33.72 2.96 -29.72
N VAL A 703 -33.08 3.46 -30.79
CA VAL A 703 -31.62 3.49 -30.94
C VAL A 703 -31.17 4.94 -31.08
N VAL A 704 -30.14 5.31 -30.35
CA VAL A 704 -29.47 6.60 -30.46
C VAL A 704 -28.08 6.39 -31.02
N LEU A 705 -27.72 7.18 -32.03
CA LEU A 705 -26.35 7.37 -32.50
C LEU A 705 -26.03 8.86 -32.47
N GLN A 706 -25.05 9.27 -31.68
CA GLN A 706 -24.67 10.67 -31.54
C GLN A 706 -23.15 10.86 -31.65
N HIS A 707 -22.75 11.87 -32.41
CA HIS A 707 -21.38 12.35 -32.49
C HIS A 707 -21.16 13.58 -31.59
N PHE A 708 -20.07 13.54 -30.84
CA PHE A 708 -19.56 14.64 -30.04
C PHE A 708 -18.23 15.09 -30.64
N PRO A 709 -18.13 16.33 -31.15
CA PRO A 709 -16.88 16.86 -31.67
C PRO A 709 -15.76 16.84 -30.64
N PRO A 710 -14.50 16.68 -31.09
CA PRO A 710 -13.33 16.74 -30.22
C PRO A 710 -13.15 18.15 -29.66
N LEU A 711 -12.76 18.25 -28.39
CA LEU A 711 -12.31 19.51 -27.81
C LEU A 711 -10.93 19.90 -28.35
N PRO A 712 -10.61 21.21 -28.44
CA PRO A 712 -9.29 21.67 -28.84
C PRO A 712 -8.23 21.26 -27.80
N VAL A 713 -7.03 20.95 -28.29
CA VAL A 713 -5.87 20.57 -27.47
C VAL A 713 -4.71 21.45 -27.91
N ASP A 714 -4.24 22.33 -27.03
CA ASP A 714 -3.19 23.29 -27.37
C ASP A 714 -1.79 22.66 -27.39
N ASN A 715 -1.48 21.82 -26.39
CA ASN A 715 -0.21 21.12 -26.25
C ASN A 715 -0.43 19.69 -25.76
N ILE A 716 0.15 18.71 -26.45
CA ILE A 716 0.15 17.31 -26.02
C ILE A 716 1.50 17.03 -25.36
N ALA A 717 1.47 16.74 -24.06
CA ALA A 717 2.62 16.31 -23.27
C ALA A 717 2.73 14.79 -23.22
N ASN A 718 1.61 14.09 -22.98
CA ASN A 718 1.54 12.65 -22.87
C ASN A 718 0.20 12.15 -23.44
N VAL A 719 0.18 11.00 -24.11
CA VAL A 719 -1.05 10.38 -24.62
C VAL A 719 -1.58 9.26 -23.72
N THR A 720 -0.75 8.78 -22.81
CA THR A 720 -1.06 7.68 -21.89
C THR A 720 -2.11 8.11 -20.88
N GLY A 721 -3.14 7.27 -20.69
CA GLY A 721 -4.19 7.46 -19.69
C GLY A 721 -5.21 8.56 -20.01
N ALA A 722 -5.15 9.22 -21.18
CA ALA A 722 -6.19 10.15 -21.61
C ALA A 722 -7.55 9.45 -21.80
N GLY A 723 -7.55 8.24 -22.37
CA GLY A 723 -8.74 7.38 -22.47
C GLY A 723 -9.27 6.95 -21.11
N ASP A 724 -8.37 6.53 -20.21
CA ASP A 724 -8.73 6.11 -18.85
C ASP A 724 -9.29 7.29 -18.04
N SER A 725 -8.75 8.50 -18.24
CA SER A 725 -9.21 9.75 -17.63
C SER A 725 -10.60 10.14 -18.12
N PHE A 726 -10.87 9.95 -19.42
CA PHE A 726 -12.21 10.10 -19.99
C PHE A 726 -13.19 9.15 -19.27
N VAL A 727 -12.83 7.87 -19.17
CA VAL A 727 -13.70 6.84 -18.57
C VAL A 727 -13.93 7.10 -17.08
N GLY A 728 -12.89 7.43 -16.31
CA GLY A 728 -13.03 7.71 -14.89
C GLY A 728 -13.89 8.95 -14.62
N SER A 729 -13.73 10.02 -15.41
CA SER A 729 -14.60 11.21 -15.32
C SER A 729 -16.05 10.90 -15.72
N PHE A 730 -16.24 10.09 -16.76
CA PHE A 730 -17.56 9.63 -17.20
C PHE A 730 -18.26 8.82 -16.09
N LEU A 731 -17.58 7.83 -15.50
CA LEU A 731 -18.12 7.00 -14.41
C LEU A 731 -18.45 7.83 -13.16
N ALA A 732 -17.59 8.79 -12.81
CA ALA A 732 -17.82 9.71 -11.71
C ALA A 732 -19.10 10.55 -11.90
N HIS A 733 -19.36 11.03 -13.11
CA HIS A 733 -20.57 11.78 -13.43
C HIS A 733 -21.80 10.88 -13.49
N LEU A 734 -21.67 9.66 -14.03
CA LEU A 734 -22.77 8.70 -14.08
C LEU A 734 -23.23 8.32 -12.67
N LEU A 735 -22.32 8.18 -11.70
CA LEU A 735 -22.67 7.98 -10.29
C LEU A 735 -23.46 9.15 -9.69
N ARG A 736 -23.09 10.39 -10.02
CA ARG A 736 -23.78 11.60 -9.55
C ARG A 736 -25.15 11.78 -10.21
N GLN A 737 -25.29 11.35 -11.46
CA GLN A 737 -26.50 11.47 -12.27
C GLN A 737 -26.77 10.20 -13.09
N PRO A 738 -27.36 9.15 -12.47
CA PRO A 738 -27.61 7.86 -13.14
C PRO A 738 -28.48 7.97 -14.40
N GLY A 739 -29.38 8.96 -14.45
CA GLY A 739 -30.22 9.26 -15.62
C GLY A 739 -29.51 10.01 -16.76
N SER A 740 -28.18 10.12 -16.76
CA SER A 740 -27.44 10.85 -17.81
C SER A 740 -27.65 10.28 -19.22
N MET A 741 -28.03 9.00 -19.32
CA MET A 741 -28.36 8.33 -20.57
C MET A 741 -29.84 8.48 -20.98
N ASP A 742 -30.68 9.05 -20.12
CA ASP A 742 -32.11 9.25 -20.35
C ASP A 742 -32.42 10.63 -20.92
N ASP A 743 -31.53 11.60 -20.72
CA ASP A 743 -31.71 12.97 -21.18
C ASP A 743 -30.59 13.38 -22.15
N PRO A 744 -30.92 13.90 -23.34
CA PRO A 744 -29.93 14.31 -24.33
C PRO A 744 -28.95 15.40 -23.87
N LYS A 745 -29.38 16.35 -23.02
CA LYS A 745 -28.52 17.43 -22.50
C LYS A 745 -27.60 16.91 -21.41
N LEU A 746 -28.08 15.99 -20.57
CA LEU A 746 -27.23 15.33 -19.58
C LEU A 746 -26.16 14.48 -20.28
N LEU A 747 -26.51 13.78 -21.37
CA LEU A 747 -25.53 13.07 -22.19
C LEU A 747 -24.47 14.01 -22.78
N GLU A 748 -24.87 15.19 -23.27
CA GLU A 748 -23.91 16.19 -23.74
C GLU A 748 -22.99 16.68 -22.62
N SER A 749 -23.53 16.93 -21.43
CA SER A 749 -22.76 17.39 -20.27
C SER A 749 -21.74 16.35 -19.78
N ILE A 750 -22.13 15.07 -19.69
CA ILE A 750 -21.24 14.00 -19.24
C ILE A 750 -20.11 13.74 -20.24
N ILE A 751 -20.41 13.78 -21.55
CA ILE A 751 -19.39 13.60 -22.59
C ILE A 751 -18.45 14.81 -22.67
N ASP A 752 -18.95 16.05 -22.54
CA ASP A 752 -18.10 17.25 -22.50
C ASP A 752 -17.12 17.18 -21.32
N THR A 753 -17.61 16.83 -20.13
CA THR A 753 -16.75 16.76 -18.93
C THR A 753 -15.73 15.62 -19.00
N ALA A 754 -16.12 14.47 -19.58
CA ALA A 754 -15.20 13.38 -19.84
C ALA A 754 -14.13 13.75 -20.88
N GLN A 755 -14.50 14.48 -21.94
CA GLN A 755 -13.53 15.00 -22.92
C GLN A 755 -12.57 16.01 -22.27
N ARG A 756 -13.05 16.91 -21.40
CA ARG A 756 -12.17 17.85 -20.67
C ARG A 756 -11.15 17.12 -19.81
N ALA A 757 -11.55 16.05 -19.11
CA ALA A 757 -10.62 15.23 -18.35
C ALA A 757 -9.53 14.61 -19.24
N ALA A 758 -9.91 14.10 -20.42
CA ALA A 758 -8.93 13.60 -21.40
C ALA A 758 -7.97 14.70 -21.87
N VAL A 759 -8.48 15.90 -22.20
CA VAL A 759 -7.67 17.05 -22.64
C VAL A 759 -6.69 17.50 -21.54
N LEU A 760 -7.14 17.59 -20.29
CA LEU A 760 -6.28 17.93 -19.15
C LEU A 760 -5.16 16.89 -18.95
N THR A 761 -5.47 15.61 -19.15
CA THR A 761 -4.48 14.53 -19.12
C THR A 761 -3.52 14.59 -20.31
N LEU A 762 -4.00 14.92 -21.51
CA LEU A 762 -3.14 15.12 -22.68
C LEU A 762 -2.08 16.22 -22.46
N GLY A 763 -2.43 17.28 -21.71
CA GLY A 763 -1.51 18.35 -21.34
C GLY A 763 -0.62 18.06 -20.11
N SER A 764 -0.74 16.87 -19.50
CA SER A 764 -0.02 16.47 -18.28
C SER A 764 1.12 15.50 -18.59
N GLN A 765 2.17 15.52 -17.78
CA GLN A 765 3.24 14.51 -17.84
C GLN A 765 2.83 13.18 -17.20
N ARG A 766 1.83 13.20 -16.30
CA ARG A 766 1.29 12.01 -15.62
C ARG A 766 0.16 11.37 -16.42
N ALA A 767 0.00 10.05 -16.29
CA ALA A 767 -1.08 9.26 -16.91
C ALA A 767 -2.49 9.69 -16.49
N VAL A 768 -2.64 10.35 -15.34
CA VAL A 768 -3.87 11.04 -14.94
C VAL A 768 -3.48 12.44 -14.46
N SER A 769 -4.07 13.47 -15.05
CA SER A 769 -3.73 14.84 -14.67
C SER A 769 -4.22 15.18 -13.26
N PRO A 770 -3.36 15.75 -12.40
CA PRO A 770 -3.81 16.26 -11.11
C PRO A 770 -4.89 17.35 -11.22
N ALA A 771 -4.94 18.08 -12.33
CA ALA A 771 -5.93 19.12 -12.60
C ALA A 771 -7.37 18.58 -12.79
N LEU A 772 -7.56 17.25 -12.91
CA LEU A 772 -8.89 16.65 -12.86
C LEU A 772 -9.62 16.97 -11.54
N SER A 773 -8.88 17.31 -10.48
CA SER A 773 -9.46 17.76 -9.21
C SER A 773 -10.12 19.13 -9.27
N ASP A 774 -9.95 19.88 -10.36
CA ASP A 774 -10.59 21.19 -10.59
C ASP A 774 -11.86 21.08 -11.44
N LEU A 775 -12.12 19.91 -12.05
CA LEU A 775 -13.40 19.53 -12.65
C LEU A 775 -14.44 19.26 -11.55
#